data_AF-A0AA40I5Q2-F1
#
_entry.id   AF-A0AA40I5Q2-F1
#
_cell.length_a   1.000
_cell.length_b   1.000
_cell.length_c   1.000
_cell.angle_alpha   90.00
_cell.angle_beta   90.00
_cell.angle_gamma   90.00
#
_symmetry.space_group_name_H-M   'P 1'
#
loop_
_entity.id
_entity.type
_entity.pdbx_description
1 polymer ?
#
loop_
_entity_poly.entity_id
_entity_poly.type
_entity_poly.pdbx_seq_one_letter_code
_entity_poly.pdbx_strand_id
1 'polypeptide(L)'
;MLRTRNSKKPRDGLVKRDLARCLHSHKRIDNHVIEELEEGQSQLIKGKVLRPHHLCRAQWRGERRKEVYGPVCYLTEVIRHTGPSKVPFLLQEREIKSLTAEIDRLKNGGCLEASPNLEQLREENLKLKYRLNILRKSLQAERNRPTKNMININRRLQEVFGCAIKAAYPDLENPPLLVTPSQQPKFGDYQCNSAMGISQMLKTKEQRVNPRELPKTLPNTSQTMNVLKKLKLLVLMSSVTRHGFINVHLRKNFVSKQLTNLLVNGVQLPALGENKKVVVDFSSPNIAKEMHVGHLRSTIIGESMCRLFEFAGYDVLRLNHIGDWGTQFGMLIAHLQDKFPDYLTVSPPIGDLQAFYKESKKRFDTEEEFKKRAYQCVVLLQSKDPDIIKGWKLICDVSRQEFNKIYDALDISLIERGESFYQDRMNDVVKEFEDKGFVQVDDGRKIVFVPGCSIPLTIVKSDGGYTYDTSDLAALKQRLIEEKANMLIYVVDSGQAVHFQTVFAAGQMIGWYDPKVTRVYHAGFGVVLGEDKKKFKTRSGETVRLIDLLEEGLKRSMDKLKEKERDKVLTSEELKAAQTSVAYGCIKYADLSHNRLNDYIFSFDKMLDDRGNTAAYLLYAFTRIRSIARLANIDEEMLQKAARETEITLDHEKEWKLGRCILRFPEILQKILDDLFLHTLCDYIYELATTFTEFYDSCYCVEKDRQTGKVLKVNMGVCYCVKQ
;
A
#
# COMPACT_ATOMS: atom_id res chain seq x y z
N MET A 1 32.37 -10.58 54.00
CA MET A 1 32.29 -11.04 55.41
C MET A 1 30.82 -11.19 55.81
N LEU A 2 30.51 -11.62 57.03
CA LEU A 2 29.23 -12.23 57.44
C LEU A 2 28.54 -11.48 58.60
N ARG A 3 27.19 -11.59 58.68
CA ARG A 3 26.30 -11.35 59.87
C ARG A 3 26.12 -9.85 60.29
N THR A 4 25.04 -9.39 60.94
CA THR A 4 23.85 -10.08 61.55
C THR A 4 22.56 -9.21 61.67
N ARG A 5 21.39 -9.82 61.38
CA ARG A 5 20.05 -9.76 62.05
C ARG A 5 19.38 -8.46 62.61
N ASN A 6 18.15 -8.23 62.11
CA ASN A 6 16.86 -8.07 62.83
C ASN A 6 16.45 -6.80 63.63
N SER A 7 15.47 -6.03 63.11
CA SER A 7 14.02 -6.09 63.50
C SER A 7 13.27 -4.73 63.68
N LYS A 8 11.91 -4.84 63.62
CA LYS A 8 10.84 -3.88 63.97
C LYS A 8 10.47 -2.72 63.00
N LYS A 9 9.28 -2.89 62.42
CA LYS A 9 8.30 -1.86 61.93
C LYS A 9 7.46 -1.36 63.14
N PRO A 10 6.53 -0.36 63.08
CA PRO A 10 5.58 -0.10 61.97
C PRO A 10 5.17 1.38 61.69
N ARG A 11 4.11 1.55 60.88
CA ARG A 11 3.35 2.76 60.49
C ARG A 11 4.00 3.69 59.44
N ASP A 12 3.25 4.42 58.62
CA ASP A 12 1.93 4.16 57.99
C ASP A 12 1.80 5.03 56.71
N GLY A 13 0.98 4.62 55.74
CA GLY A 13 0.76 5.38 54.51
C GLY A 13 -0.13 4.67 53.47
N LEU A 14 -1.36 5.15 53.31
CA LEU A 14 -2.36 4.66 52.34
C LEU A 14 -2.04 5.26 50.93
N VAL A 15 -2.55 4.77 49.78
CA VAL A 15 -3.97 4.79 49.37
C VAL A 15 -4.28 3.82 48.19
N LYS A 16 -5.31 2.98 48.42
CA LYS A 16 -6.30 2.39 47.50
C LYS A 16 -5.86 1.72 46.17
N ARG A 17 -5.93 0.39 46.18
CA ARG A 17 -7.07 -0.33 45.54
C ARG A 17 -7.95 -0.89 46.68
N ASP A 18 -9.18 -1.38 46.55
CA ASP A 18 -9.86 -2.04 45.42
C ASP A 18 -11.40 -1.96 45.56
N LEU A 19 -12.10 -2.74 44.73
CA LEU A 19 -13.49 -3.24 44.86
C LEU A 19 -14.69 -2.35 44.45
N ALA A 20 -15.59 -2.98 43.69
CA ALA A 20 -16.91 -2.49 43.32
C ALA A 20 -18.01 -3.37 43.92
N ARG A 21 -19.12 -2.75 44.35
CA ARG A 21 -20.50 -3.30 44.33
C ARG A 21 -21.48 -2.31 44.97
N CYS A 22 -22.32 -1.68 44.16
CA CYS A 22 -23.69 -1.28 44.53
C CYS A 22 -24.53 -1.22 43.25
N LEU A 23 -25.73 -1.80 43.31
CA LEU A 23 -26.70 -1.88 42.21
C LEU A 23 -28.11 -1.76 42.81
N HIS A 24 -29.05 -1.19 42.05
CA HIS A 24 -30.50 -1.18 42.31
C HIS A 24 -31.06 -0.31 43.46
N SER A 25 -31.16 1.00 43.18
CA SER A 25 -32.35 1.86 43.41
C SER A 25 -32.02 3.27 42.87
N HIS A 26 -32.92 4.06 42.27
CA HIS A 26 -34.39 3.99 42.13
C HIS A 26 -34.87 4.03 40.66
N LYS A 27 -36.18 3.84 40.46
CA LYS A 27 -36.95 4.21 39.25
C LYS A 27 -38.13 5.11 39.65
N ARG A 28 -38.42 6.10 38.79
CA ARG A 28 -39.71 6.79 38.51
C ARG A 28 -40.79 6.96 39.60
N ILE A 29 -41.25 8.20 39.74
CA ILE A 29 -42.64 8.73 39.63
C ILE A 29 -42.44 10.26 39.70
N ASP A 30 -42.79 11.14 38.75
CA ASP A 30 -43.99 11.38 37.89
C ASP A 30 -44.98 12.41 38.50
N ASN A 31 -45.46 13.33 37.64
CA ASN A 31 -46.62 14.27 37.75
C ASN A 31 -46.47 15.72 38.30
N HIS A 32 -46.64 16.68 37.37
CA HIS A 32 -47.54 17.87 37.35
C HIS A 32 -47.73 18.85 38.53
N VAL A 33 -47.72 20.16 38.20
CA VAL A 33 -48.90 21.10 38.14
C VAL A 33 -48.45 22.43 37.44
N ILE A 34 -49.14 22.96 36.40
CA ILE A 34 -50.07 24.15 36.33
C ILE A 34 -49.55 25.38 37.13
N GLU A 35 -49.52 26.65 36.69
CA GLU A 35 -50.40 27.57 35.92
C GLU A 35 -49.52 28.59 35.13
N GLU A 36 -49.92 29.48 34.22
CA GLU A 36 -51.05 29.79 33.30
C GLU A 36 -50.97 31.33 33.05
N LEU A 37 -51.49 31.80 31.92
CA LEU A 37 -51.98 33.19 31.73
C LEU A 37 -53.05 33.13 30.64
N GLU A 38 -54.28 33.56 30.98
CA GLU A 38 -55.47 33.48 30.11
C GLU A 38 -55.51 34.68 29.10
N GLU A 39 -56.48 34.89 28.20
CA GLU A 39 -57.95 34.99 28.36
C GLU A 39 -58.76 34.64 27.08
N GLY A 40 -60.07 34.37 27.23
CA GLY A 40 -61.06 34.33 26.14
C GLY A 40 -61.11 33.00 25.34
N GLN A 41 -61.94 31.98 25.63
CA GLN A 41 -63.36 31.95 26.00
C GLN A 41 -64.28 32.72 25.02
N SER A 42 -65.45 32.22 24.58
CA SER A 42 -66.26 31.02 24.91
C SER A 42 -67.27 30.78 23.73
N GLN A 43 -68.02 29.68 23.50
CA GLN A 43 -68.26 28.39 24.19
C GLN A 43 -69.01 27.38 23.25
N LEU A 44 -69.36 26.18 23.77
CA LEU A 44 -70.57 25.36 23.46
C LEU A 44 -70.87 24.77 22.04
N ILE A 45 -70.72 23.44 21.88
CA ILE A 45 -71.82 22.43 21.83
C ILE A 45 -71.29 20.97 21.66
N LYS A 46 -72.12 19.98 22.03
CA LYS A 46 -71.80 18.54 22.12
C LYS A 46 -72.12 17.76 20.83
N GLY A 47 -71.38 16.69 20.52
CA GLY A 47 -71.79 15.69 19.50
C GLY A 47 -70.88 14.46 19.40
N LYS A 48 -71.46 13.26 19.44
CA LYS A 48 -70.81 11.96 19.12
C LYS A 48 -71.33 11.41 17.78
N VAL A 49 -70.72 10.31 17.33
CA VAL A 49 -71.28 9.20 16.49
C VAL A 49 -70.90 9.17 15.00
N LEU A 50 -70.13 8.12 14.67
CA LEU A 50 -70.09 7.22 13.48
C LEU A 50 -70.23 7.73 12.02
N ARG A 51 -69.61 6.94 11.13
CA ARG A 51 -69.79 6.96 9.67
C ARG A 51 -71.21 6.47 9.27
N PRO A 52 -71.76 6.98 8.16
CA PRO A 52 -72.63 6.23 7.27
C PRO A 52 -72.01 6.03 5.86
N HIS A 53 -72.73 5.32 4.98
CA HIS A 53 -72.31 4.93 3.62
C HIS A 53 -72.91 5.83 2.51
N HIS A 54 -72.18 5.95 1.40
CA HIS A 54 -72.63 6.27 0.03
C HIS A 54 -73.20 7.67 -0.36
N LEU A 55 -73.15 7.90 -1.69
CA LEU A 55 -73.92 8.84 -2.55
C LEU A 55 -73.52 10.34 -2.66
N CYS A 56 -72.80 10.63 -3.75
CA CYS A 56 -73.05 11.67 -4.78
C CYS A 56 -72.98 13.21 -4.54
N ARG A 57 -72.50 13.89 -5.61
CA ARG A 57 -72.72 15.29 -6.06
C ARG A 57 -72.03 16.49 -5.34
N ALA A 58 -70.84 16.80 -5.85
CA ALA A 58 -70.48 18.04 -6.58
C ALA A 58 -70.99 19.46 -6.16
N GLN A 59 -70.04 20.32 -5.77
CA GLN A 59 -69.91 21.79 -5.94
C GLN A 59 -68.45 22.13 -5.53
N TRP A 60 -67.57 22.92 -6.16
CA TRP A 60 -67.55 23.95 -7.22
C TRP A 60 -67.95 25.39 -6.83
N ARG A 61 -67.06 26.35 -7.16
CA ARG A 61 -67.02 27.79 -6.75
C ARG A 61 -66.73 28.02 -5.25
N GLY A 62 -65.86 28.94 -4.81
CA GLY A 62 -64.79 29.67 -5.50
C GLY A 62 -65.18 30.98 -6.22
N GLU A 63 -64.68 32.12 -5.74
CA GLU A 63 -64.50 33.34 -6.55
C GLU A 63 -63.49 34.33 -5.92
N ARG A 64 -62.78 35.10 -6.76
CA ARG A 64 -62.05 36.34 -6.42
C ARG A 64 -62.73 37.47 -7.20
N ARG A 65 -62.84 38.69 -6.65
CA ARG A 65 -63.27 39.88 -7.40
C ARG A 65 -62.48 41.14 -7.03
N LYS A 66 -62.44 42.07 -7.99
CA LYS A 66 -62.23 43.52 -7.84
C LYS A 66 -63.32 44.24 -8.66
N GLU A 67 -63.47 45.54 -8.47
CA GLU A 67 -64.60 46.40 -8.90
C GLU A 67 -64.55 46.77 -10.41
N VAL A 68 -65.66 46.83 -11.18
CA VAL A 68 -66.79 47.82 -11.30
C VAL A 68 -66.32 49.17 -11.91
N TYR A 69 -66.95 49.84 -12.89
CA TYR A 69 -68.31 49.87 -13.51
C TYR A 69 -68.36 49.26 -14.95
N GLY A 70 -69.38 49.33 -15.84
CA GLY A 70 -70.72 49.99 -15.91
C GLY A 70 -70.75 51.30 -16.76
N PRO A 71 -71.89 51.80 -17.33
CA PRO A 71 -73.30 51.35 -17.21
C PRO A 71 -74.16 51.37 -18.54
N VAL A 72 -75.50 51.38 -18.40
CA VAL A 72 -76.60 51.75 -19.38
C VAL A 72 -77.43 50.64 -20.09
N CYS A 73 -78.45 50.15 -19.36
CA CYS A 73 -79.91 50.10 -19.66
C CYS A 73 -80.58 49.32 -20.83
N TYR A 74 -81.76 48.75 -20.48
CA TYR A 74 -82.91 48.27 -21.31
C TYR A 74 -82.68 47.03 -22.21
N LEU A 75 -83.67 46.17 -22.53
CA LEU A 75 -85.13 46.15 -22.24
C LEU A 75 -85.64 44.68 -22.07
N THR A 76 -86.90 44.49 -21.67
CA THR A 76 -87.56 43.20 -21.37
C THR A 76 -88.41 42.63 -22.53
N GLU A 77 -88.77 41.34 -22.40
CA GLU A 77 -90.12 40.75 -22.68
C GLU A 77 -90.47 40.00 -24.02
N VAL A 78 -91.54 39.19 -23.92
CA VAL A 78 -92.42 38.51 -24.94
C VAL A 78 -91.92 37.33 -25.83
N ILE A 79 -92.05 36.11 -25.29
CA ILE A 79 -92.89 34.96 -25.76
C ILE A 79 -93.19 34.70 -27.28
N ARG A 80 -92.89 33.45 -27.71
CA ARG A 80 -93.47 32.59 -28.82
C ARG A 80 -93.09 32.76 -30.31
N HIS A 81 -92.70 31.59 -30.90
CA HIS A 81 -92.85 31.15 -32.31
C HIS A 81 -92.07 31.93 -33.41
N THR A 82 -91.59 31.36 -34.53
CA THR A 82 -91.57 29.97 -35.06
C THR A 82 -90.41 29.80 -36.07
N GLY A 83 -89.82 28.60 -36.22
CA GLY A 83 -88.98 28.25 -37.39
C GLY A 83 -87.70 27.45 -37.09
N PRO A 84 -87.38 26.36 -37.85
CA PRO A 84 -86.17 25.56 -37.65
C PRO A 84 -85.00 25.99 -38.57
N SER A 85 -84.20 26.98 -38.14
CA SER A 85 -83.03 27.44 -38.91
C SER A 85 -81.79 26.55 -38.66
N LYS A 86 -81.20 26.00 -39.73
CA LYS A 86 -80.02 25.10 -39.70
C LYS A 86 -78.68 25.86 -39.45
N VAL A 87 -78.66 26.79 -38.51
CA VAL A 87 -77.52 27.68 -38.21
C VAL A 87 -76.69 27.27 -36.98
N PRO A 88 -77.28 26.73 -35.87
CA PRO A 88 -76.50 26.42 -34.66
C PRO A 88 -75.33 25.46 -34.88
N PHE A 89 -75.48 24.47 -35.77
CA PHE A 89 -74.49 23.40 -35.95
C PHE A 89 -73.14 23.89 -36.48
N LEU A 90 -73.13 24.86 -37.41
CA LEU A 90 -71.89 25.44 -37.95
C LEU A 90 -71.20 26.40 -36.96
N LEU A 91 -71.96 27.01 -36.05
CA LEU A 91 -71.39 27.75 -34.92
C LEU A 91 -70.80 26.79 -33.89
N GLN A 92 -71.51 25.73 -33.53
CA GLN A 92 -71.02 24.68 -32.64
C GLN A 92 -69.79 23.96 -33.21
N GLU A 93 -69.70 23.70 -34.52
CA GLU A 93 -68.48 23.17 -35.12
C GLU A 93 -67.28 24.13 -35.02
N ARG A 94 -67.50 25.44 -35.14
CA ARG A 94 -66.44 26.46 -34.95
C ARG A 94 -66.03 26.56 -33.49
N GLU A 95 -67.00 26.51 -32.58
CA GLU A 95 -66.79 26.54 -31.13
C GLU A 95 -66.06 25.29 -30.64
N ILE A 96 -66.45 24.09 -31.11
CA ILE A 96 -65.74 22.82 -30.89
C ILE A 96 -64.33 22.86 -31.50
N LYS A 97 -64.14 23.39 -32.72
CA LYS A 97 -62.80 23.55 -33.31
C LYS A 97 -61.94 24.53 -32.53
N SER A 98 -62.51 25.64 -32.02
CA SER A 98 -61.81 26.61 -31.17
C SER A 98 -61.40 25.96 -29.85
N LEU A 99 -62.33 25.32 -29.15
CA LEU A 99 -62.08 24.61 -27.90
C LEU A 99 -61.11 23.44 -28.06
N THR A 100 -61.14 22.73 -29.20
CA THR A 100 -60.17 21.66 -29.50
C THR A 100 -58.77 22.25 -29.73
N ALA A 101 -58.66 23.33 -30.52
CA ALA A 101 -57.40 24.03 -30.74
C ALA A 101 -56.86 24.71 -29.47
N GLU A 102 -57.74 25.12 -28.54
CA GLU A 102 -57.37 25.68 -27.24
C GLU A 102 -56.95 24.58 -26.25
N ILE A 103 -57.66 23.44 -26.22
CA ILE A 103 -57.25 22.23 -25.50
C ILE A 103 -55.90 21.73 -26.01
N ASP A 104 -55.65 21.73 -27.32
CA ASP A 104 -54.39 21.29 -27.89
C ASP A 104 -53.26 22.31 -27.67
N ARG A 105 -53.54 23.62 -27.59
CA ARG A 105 -52.57 24.60 -27.06
C ARG A 105 -52.26 24.36 -25.58
N LEU A 106 -53.27 24.10 -24.75
CA LEU A 106 -53.10 23.84 -23.32
C LEU A 106 -52.37 22.51 -23.04
N LYS A 107 -52.51 21.49 -23.91
CA LYS A 107 -51.67 20.29 -23.91
C LYS A 107 -50.23 20.57 -24.35
N ASN A 108 -50.06 21.40 -25.38
CA ASN A 108 -48.78 21.60 -26.08
C ASN A 108 -48.04 22.89 -25.68
N GLY A 109 -48.35 23.48 -24.52
CA GLY A 109 -47.70 24.71 -24.05
C GLY A 109 -48.44 25.39 -22.90
N GLY A 110 -48.28 24.89 -21.67
CA GLY A 110 -48.93 25.48 -20.49
C GLY A 110 -48.29 25.15 -19.14
N CYS A 111 -47.85 23.90 -18.93
CA CYS A 111 -46.96 23.52 -17.84
C CYS A 111 -46.40 22.10 -18.09
N LEU A 112 -45.10 21.88 -17.87
CA LEU A 112 -44.40 20.60 -18.11
C LEU A 112 -44.55 20.05 -19.54
N GLU A 113 -43.95 20.77 -20.51
CA GLU A 113 -43.39 20.08 -21.67
C GLU A 113 -42.47 18.94 -21.21
N ALA A 114 -42.45 17.83 -21.96
CA ALA A 114 -41.33 16.90 -21.90
C ALA A 114 -40.10 17.59 -22.50
N SER A 115 -39.39 18.39 -21.68
CA SER A 115 -38.23 19.18 -22.08
C SER A 115 -37.29 18.39 -23.00
N PRO A 116 -36.68 19.00 -24.03
CA PRO A 116 -35.72 18.30 -24.91
C PRO A 116 -34.61 17.58 -24.12
N ASN A 117 -34.20 18.14 -22.97
CA ASN A 117 -33.29 17.50 -22.03
C ASN A 117 -33.79 16.12 -21.55
N LEU A 118 -35.09 15.93 -21.31
CA LEU A 118 -35.66 14.67 -20.84
C LEU A 118 -35.60 13.57 -21.91
N GLU A 119 -35.81 13.90 -23.18
CA GLU A 119 -35.67 12.94 -24.28
C GLU A 119 -34.20 12.63 -24.56
N GLN A 120 -33.35 13.65 -24.57
CA GLN A 120 -31.89 13.49 -24.67
C GLN A 120 -31.33 12.62 -23.53
N LEU A 121 -31.78 12.84 -22.28
CA LEU A 121 -31.41 12.02 -21.12
C LEU A 121 -31.98 10.60 -21.20
N ARG A 122 -33.16 10.39 -21.80
CA ARG A 122 -33.72 9.03 -22.06
C ARG A 122 -32.88 8.28 -23.09
N GLU A 123 -32.51 8.93 -24.20
CA GLU A 123 -31.58 8.36 -25.18
C GLU A 123 -30.22 8.07 -24.57
N GLU A 124 -29.64 9.00 -23.82
CA GLU A 124 -28.35 8.81 -23.17
C GLU A 124 -28.41 7.66 -22.16
N ASN A 125 -29.48 7.56 -21.37
CA ASN A 125 -29.69 6.45 -20.44
C ASN A 125 -29.78 5.09 -21.18
N LEU A 126 -30.41 5.05 -22.36
CA LEU A 126 -30.43 3.86 -23.23
C LEU A 126 -29.03 3.54 -23.80
N LYS A 127 -28.32 4.55 -24.35
CA LYS A 127 -26.95 4.44 -24.88
C LYS A 127 -25.96 3.96 -23.81
N LEU A 128 -26.06 4.48 -22.58
CA LEU A 128 -25.27 4.07 -21.41
C LEU A 128 -25.63 2.65 -20.95
N LYS A 129 -26.92 2.29 -20.85
CA LYS A 129 -27.35 0.91 -20.54
C LYS A 129 -26.83 -0.11 -21.57
N TYR A 130 -26.86 0.25 -22.85
CA TYR A 130 -26.33 -0.58 -23.94
C TYR A 130 -24.80 -0.71 -23.85
N ARG A 131 -24.06 0.39 -23.68
CA ARG A 131 -22.61 0.39 -23.47
C ARG A 131 -22.21 -0.45 -22.25
N LEU A 132 -22.94 -0.33 -21.15
CA LEU A 132 -22.73 -1.11 -19.92
C LEU A 132 -22.98 -2.62 -20.15
N ASN A 133 -23.94 -3.00 -20.99
CA ASN A 133 -24.17 -4.39 -21.39
C ASN A 133 -23.02 -4.93 -22.27
N ILE A 134 -22.53 -4.14 -23.24
CA ILE A 134 -21.33 -4.49 -24.04
C ILE A 134 -20.11 -4.68 -23.14
N LEU A 135 -19.85 -3.75 -22.22
CA LEU A 135 -18.72 -3.84 -21.27
C LEU A 135 -18.84 -5.08 -20.37
N ARG A 136 -20.05 -5.43 -19.91
CA ARG A 136 -20.30 -6.69 -19.17
C ARG A 136 -20.01 -7.94 -20.01
N LYS A 137 -20.40 -7.95 -21.29
CA LYS A 137 -20.11 -9.07 -22.21
C LYS A 137 -18.61 -9.20 -22.47
N SER A 138 -17.92 -8.10 -22.76
CA SER A 138 -16.48 -8.06 -23.02
C SER A 138 -15.67 -8.48 -21.80
N LEU A 139 -16.01 -7.94 -20.61
CA LEU A 139 -15.41 -8.34 -19.33
C LEU A 139 -15.66 -9.84 -19.01
N GLN A 140 -16.78 -10.42 -19.46
CA GLN A 140 -17.03 -11.85 -19.31
C GLN A 140 -16.27 -12.69 -20.34
N ALA A 141 -16.03 -12.19 -21.56
CA ALA A 141 -15.17 -12.86 -22.54
C ALA A 141 -13.72 -12.91 -22.04
N GLU A 142 -13.16 -11.79 -21.56
CA GLU A 142 -11.81 -11.75 -20.98
C GLU A 142 -11.70 -12.63 -19.72
N ARG A 143 -12.66 -12.54 -18.79
CA ARG A 143 -12.69 -13.39 -17.58
C ARG A 143 -12.93 -14.88 -17.86
N ASN A 144 -13.28 -15.27 -19.09
CA ASN A 144 -13.40 -16.66 -19.53
C ASN A 144 -12.12 -17.17 -20.23
N ARG A 145 -11.17 -16.30 -20.59
CA ARG A 145 -9.86 -16.75 -21.09
C ARG A 145 -9.03 -17.36 -19.93
N PRO A 146 -8.32 -18.48 -20.14
CA PRO A 146 -7.44 -19.03 -19.12
C PRO A 146 -6.22 -18.11 -18.91
N THR A 147 -6.04 -17.64 -17.69
CA THR A 147 -4.89 -16.80 -17.29
C THR A 147 -3.67 -17.67 -16.99
N LYS A 148 -2.54 -17.43 -17.67
CA LYS A 148 -1.26 -18.12 -17.41
C LYS A 148 -0.68 -17.78 -16.03
N ASN A 149 -0.94 -16.58 -15.55
CA ASN A 149 -0.39 -15.99 -14.33
C ASN A 149 -1.15 -16.46 -13.07
N MET A 150 -0.56 -16.29 -11.89
CA MET A 150 -1.20 -16.60 -10.61
C MET A 150 -2.37 -15.65 -10.30
N ILE A 151 -3.38 -16.16 -9.59
CA ILE A 151 -4.56 -15.38 -9.18
C ILE A 151 -4.42 -14.96 -7.70
N ASN A 152 -4.53 -13.67 -7.41
CA ASN A 152 -4.73 -13.17 -6.05
C ASN A 152 -6.16 -13.55 -5.59
N ILE A 153 -6.27 -14.58 -4.73
CA ILE A 153 -7.56 -15.17 -4.34
C ILE A 153 -8.38 -14.19 -3.50
N ASN A 154 -7.77 -13.45 -2.57
CA ASN A 154 -8.42 -12.44 -1.75
C ASN A 154 -9.09 -11.35 -2.61
N ARG A 155 -8.36 -10.72 -3.54
CA ARG A 155 -8.91 -9.74 -4.49
C ARG A 155 -10.03 -10.34 -5.34
N ARG A 156 -9.90 -11.61 -5.77
CA ARG A 156 -10.97 -12.30 -6.51
C ARG A 156 -12.21 -12.58 -5.66
N LEU A 157 -12.05 -12.89 -4.37
CA LEU A 157 -13.15 -13.01 -3.42
C LEU A 157 -13.80 -11.64 -3.17
N GLN A 158 -13.02 -10.57 -3.01
CA GLN A 158 -13.52 -9.19 -2.89
C GLN A 158 -14.36 -8.78 -4.12
N GLU A 159 -13.90 -9.05 -5.35
CA GLU A 159 -14.68 -8.80 -6.58
C GLU A 159 -16.05 -9.51 -6.54
N VAL A 160 -16.06 -10.77 -6.11
CA VAL A 160 -17.24 -11.64 -6.09
C VAL A 160 -18.20 -11.23 -4.98
N PHE A 161 -17.71 -10.95 -3.77
CA PHE A 161 -18.51 -10.40 -2.68
C PHE A 161 -19.04 -9.01 -3.01
N GLY A 162 -18.24 -8.13 -3.62
CA GLY A 162 -18.68 -6.80 -4.07
C GLY A 162 -19.81 -6.86 -5.10
N CYS A 163 -19.72 -7.79 -6.06
CA CYS A 163 -20.81 -8.06 -7.00
C CYS A 163 -22.08 -8.60 -6.31
N ALA A 164 -21.95 -9.48 -5.32
CA ALA A 164 -23.09 -10.02 -4.58
C ALA A 164 -23.73 -8.97 -3.66
N ILE A 165 -22.93 -8.20 -2.91
CA ILE A 165 -23.38 -7.13 -2.01
C ILE A 165 -24.08 -6.03 -2.82
N LYS A 166 -23.52 -5.56 -3.94
CA LYS A 166 -24.17 -4.56 -4.79
C LYS A 166 -25.44 -5.06 -5.49
N ALA A 167 -25.61 -6.39 -5.63
CA ALA A 167 -26.85 -6.99 -6.14
C ALA A 167 -27.92 -7.21 -5.06
N ALA A 168 -27.54 -7.24 -3.78
CA ALA A 168 -28.45 -7.36 -2.64
C ALA A 168 -28.81 -5.99 -2.01
N TYR A 169 -27.89 -5.02 -2.09
CA TYR A 169 -28.00 -3.67 -1.53
C TYR A 169 -27.55 -2.64 -2.59
N PRO A 170 -28.39 -2.34 -3.61
CA PRO A 170 -28.02 -1.44 -4.70
C PRO A 170 -27.83 0.01 -4.24
N ASP A 171 -28.57 0.43 -3.21
CA ASP A 171 -28.57 1.79 -2.65
C ASP A 171 -27.43 2.04 -1.64
N LEU A 172 -26.46 1.11 -1.56
CA LEU A 172 -25.31 1.17 -0.68
C LEU A 172 -24.04 1.42 -1.49
N GLU A 173 -23.59 2.67 -1.48
CA GLU A 173 -22.34 3.08 -2.11
C GLU A 173 -21.14 2.62 -1.28
N ASN A 174 -20.10 2.13 -1.97
CA ASN A 174 -18.80 1.72 -1.43
C ASN A 174 -18.86 0.92 -0.09
N PRO A 175 -19.60 -0.21 -0.03
CA PRO A 175 -19.61 -1.07 1.16
C PRO A 175 -18.22 -1.67 1.43
N PRO A 176 -17.83 -1.84 2.72
CA PRO A 176 -16.51 -2.35 3.08
C PRO A 176 -16.36 -3.83 2.67
N LEU A 177 -15.34 -4.14 1.85
CA LEU A 177 -15.07 -5.49 1.34
C LEU A 177 -13.95 -6.19 2.12
N LEU A 178 -14.20 -6.43 3.41
CA LEU A 178 -13.22 -7.05 4.31
C LEU A 178 -13.19 -8.57 4.11
N VAL A 179 -12.17 -9.06 3.39
CA VAL A 179 -11.87 -10.49 3.21
C VAL A 179 -10.47 -10.79 3.77
N THR A 180 -10.36 -11.81 4.62
CA THR A 180 -9.11 -12.22 5.28
C THR A 180 -8.91 -13.74 5.22
N PRO A 181 -7.67 -14.26 5.14
CA PRO A 181 -7.42 -15.69 5.27
C PRO A 181 -7.77 -16.20 6.68
N SER A 182 -8.31 -17.40 6.78
CA SER A 182 -8.70 -18.04 8.04
C SER A 182 -7.55 -18.80 8.67
N GLN A 183 -7.13 -18.40 9.89
CA GLN A 183 -6.03 -19.06 10.62
C GLN A 183 -6.35 -20.49 11.10
N GLN A 184 -7.64 -20.84 11.28
CA GLN A 184 -8.06 -22.16 11.75
C GLN A 184 -8.95 -22.85 10.70
N PRO A 185 -8.68 -24.11 10.31
CA PRO A 185 -9.50 -24.86 9.33
C PRO A 185 -11.00 -24.94 9.68
N LYS A 186 -11.34 -24.84 10.97
CA LYS A 186 -12.72 -24.77 11.49
C LYS A 186 -13.52 -23.57 10.97
N PHE A 187 -12.86 -22.52 10.48
CA PHE A 187 -13.47 -21.33 9.88
C PHE A 187 -13.21 -21.24 8.37
N GLY A 188 -12.94 -22.38 7.72
CA GLY A 188 -12.63 -22.46 6.30
C GLY A 188 -11.23 -21.96 5.96
N ASP A 189 -11.08 -21.45 4.74
CA ASP A 189 -9.82 -20.99 4.17
C ASP A 189 -9.74 -19.46 4.16
N TYR A 190 -10.88 -18.80 3.96
CA TYR A 190 -11.05 -17.35 4.03
C TYR A 190 -12.33 -17.00 4.79
N GLN A 191 -12.39 -15.77 5.29
CA GLN A 191 -13.54 -15.21 5.99
C GLN A 191 -13.87 -13.83 5.42
N CYS A 192 -15.15 -13.56 5.21
CA CYS A 192 -15.67 -12.25 4.80
C CYS A 192 -16.44 -11.62 5.97
N ASN A 193 -15.98 -10.44 6.39
CA ASN A 193 -16.37 -9.74 7.61
C ASN A 193 -17.23 -8.48 7.34
N SER A 194 -17.53 -8.23 6.07
CA SER A 194 -18.27 -7.07 5.54
C SER A 194 -19.64 -6.83 6.17
N ALA A 195 -20.33 -7.88 6.63
CA ALA A 195 -21.69 -7.79 7.18
C ALA A 195 -21.81 -6.86 8.40
N MET A 196 -20.77 -6.75 9.24
CA MET A 196 -20.82 -5.84 10.40
C MET A 196 -20.79 -4.37 9.97
N GLY A 197 -19.90 -4.01 9.04
CA GLY A 197 -19.81 -2.65 8.49
C GLY A 197 -21.04 -2.26 7.68
N ILE A 198 -21.59 -3.18 6.89
CA ILE A 198 -22.86 -2.98 6.16
C ILE A 198 -24.01 -2.71 7.14
N SER A 199 -24.12 -3.46 8.24
CA SER A 199 -25.13 -3.19 9.28
C SER A 199 -24.94 -1.83 9.96
N GLN A 200 -23.70 -1.32 10.10
CA GLN A 200 -23.44 0.03 10.60
C GLN A 200 -23.88 1.11 9.59
N MET A 201 -23.57 0.94 8.30
CA MET A 201 -23.97 1.88 7.23
C MET A 201 -25.49 1.90 6.96
N LEU A 202 -26.19 0.78 7.20
CA LEU A 202 -27.65 0.74 7.08
C LEU A 202 -28.32 1.41 8.29
N LYS A 203 -27.76 1.29 9.51
CA LYS A 203 -28.25 2.01 10.70
C LYS A 203 -28.19 3.52 10.58
N THR A 204 -27.19 4.08 9.88
CA THR A 204 -27.12 5.53 9.61
C THR A 204 -28.08 5.99 8.51
N LYS A 205 -28.64 5.06 7.72
CA LYS A 205 -29.82 5.28 6.86
C LYS A 205 -31.12 4.82 7.53
N GLU A 206 -31.18 4.84 8.86
CA GLU A 206 -32.27 4.39 9.75
C GLU A 206 -32.72 2.91 9.63
N GLN A 207 -32.23 2.15 8.66
CA GLN A 207 -32.54 0.74 8.44
C GLN A 207 -31.77 -0.17 9.42
N ARG A 208 -32.41 -0.55 10.52
CA ARG A 208 -31.85 -1.50 11.50
C ARG A 208 -31.84 -2.96 10.99
N VAL A 209 -30.94 -3.28 10.07
CA VAL A 209 -30.74 -4.67 9.60
C VAL A 209 -29.72 -5.41 10.47
N ASN A 210 -30.08 -6.64 10.86
CA ASN A 210 -29.27 -7.52 11.71
C ASN A 210 -28.07 -8.10 10.92
N PRO A 211 -26.81 -8.04 11.44
CA PRO A 211 -25.65 -8.65 10.78
C PRO A 211 -25.79 -10.14 10.45
N ARG A 212 -26.72 -10.85 11.11
CA ARG A 212 -27.04 -12.27 10.89
C ARG A 212 -27.92 -12.54 9.67
N GLU A 213 -28.58 -11.52 9.12
CA GLU A 213 -29.56 -11.63 8.03
C GLU A 213 -29.02 -11.12 6.69
N LEU A 214 -28.04 -10.21 6.70
CA LEU A 214 -27.30 -9.79 5.51
C LEU A 214 -26.68 -10.98 4.73
N PRO A 215 -26.10 -12.01 5.37
CA PRO A 215 -25.61 -13.20 4.67
C PRO A 215 -26.71 -14.12 4.11
N LYS A 216 -27.94 -14.02 4.62
CA LYS A 216 -29.09 -14.85 4.20
C LYS A 216 -29.87 -14.25 3.04
N THR A 217 -29.83 -12.93 2.88
CA THR A 217 -30.45 -12.19 1.77
C THR A 217 -29.61 -12.25 0.51
N LEU A 218 -28.27 -12.15 0.65
CA LEU A 218 -27.28 -12.29 -0.43
C LEU A 218 -27.60 -13.38 -1.49
N PRO A 219 -27.84 -14.67 -1.13
CA PRO A 219 -28.03 -15.75 -2.10
C PRO A 219 -29.33 -15.70 -2.93
N ASN A 220 -30.35 -14.95 -2.53
CA ASN A 220 -31.73 -15.17 -3.02
C ASN A 220 -32.11 -14.40 -4.29
N THR A 221 -31.27 -13.48 -4.79
CA THR A 221 -31.59 -12.70 -6.00
C THR A 221 -31.27 -13.48 -7.28
N SER A 222 -32.08 -13.33 -8.33
CA SER A 222 -31.87 -14.02 -9.62
C SER A 222 -30.51 -13.72 -10.28
N GLN A 223 -29.98 -12.50 -10.11
CA GLN A 223 -28.61 -12.17 -10.53
C GLN A 223 -27.55 -12.90 -9.68
N THR A 224 -27.81 -13.10 -8.38
CA THR A 224 -26.92 -13.89 -7.51
C THR A 224 -26.85 -15.34 -7.97
N MET A 225 -27.85 -15.94 -8.61
CA MET A 225 -27.71 -17.32 -9.15
C MET A 225 -26.56 -17.48 -10.16
N ASN A 226 -26.26 -16.45 -10.95
CA ASN A 226 -25.09 -16.46 -11.85
C ASN A 226 -23.77 -16.13 -11.12
N VAL A 227 -23.82 -15.31 -10.06
CA VAL A 227 -22.66 -15.13 -9.14
C VAL A 227 -22.39 -16.41 -8.36
N LEU A 228 -23.42 -17.18 -7.98
CA LEU A 228 -23.38 -18.47 -7.31
C LEU A 228 -22.87 -19.58 -8.24
N LYS A 229 -23.14 -19.52 -9.56
CA LYS A 229 -22.45 -20.38 -10.53
C LYS A 229 -20.95 -20.08 -10.61
N LYS A 230 -20.54 -18.81 -10.53
CA LYS A 230 -19.12 -18.41 -10.51
C LYS A 230 -18.44 -18.71 -9.17
N LEU A 231 -19.13 -18.53 -8.04
CA LEU A 231 -18.71 -19.02 -6.73
C LEU A 231 -18.59 -20.54 -6.73
N LYS A 232 -19.51 -21.29 -7.34
CA LYS A 232 -19.41 -22.76 -7.47
C LYS A 232 -18.21 -23.24 -8.30
N LEU A 233 -17.47 -22.38 -9.00
CA LEU A 233 -16.18 -22.75 -9.61
C LEU A 233 -14.98 -22.60 -8.65
N LEU A 234 -15.13 -21.83 -7.56
CA LEU A 234 -14.06 -21.40 -6.67
C LEU A 234 -14.24 -21.88 -5.22
N VAL A 235 -15.50 -21.98 -4.77
CA VAL A 235 -15.95 -22.21 -3.40
C VAL A 235 -16.76 -23.52 -3.33
N LEU A 236 -16.46 -24.32 -2.31
CA LEU A 236 -17.15 -25.58 -2.01
C LEU A 236 -18.38 -25.33 -1.13
N MET A 237 -18.20 -24.56 -0.05
CA MET A 237 -19.24 -24.24 0.93
C MET A 237 -18.98 -22.84 1.53
N SER A 238 -20.05 -22.13 1.87
CA SER A 238 -19.99 -20.91 2.68
C SER A 238 -20.87 -21.04 3.92
N SER A 239 -20.30 -20.95 5.12
CA SER A 239 -21.04 -21.07 6.39
C SER A 239 -21.15 -19.72 7.10
N VAL A 240 -22.35 -19.40 7.58
CA VAL A 240 -22.65 -18.12 8.25
C VAL A 240 -22.62 -18.31 9.75
N THR A 241 -21.70 -17.62 10.42
CA THR A 241 -21.55 -17.71 11.88
C THR A 241 -22.62 -16.91 12.63
N ARG A 242 -22.78 -17.18 13.93
CA ARG A 242 -23.71 -16.48 14.84
C ARG A 242 -23.42 -14.98 15.01
N HIS A 243 -22.32 -14.46 14.46
CA HIS A 243 -21.92 -13.05 14.50
C HIS A 243 -21.97 -12.35 13.12
N GLY A 244 -22.34 -13.08 12.05
CA GLY A 244 -22.45 -12.52 10.70
C GLY A 244 -21.22 -12.70 9.80
N PHE A 245 -20.12 -13.28 10.32
CA PHE A 245 -18.98 -13.67 9.48
C PHE A 245 -19.39 -14.77 8.48
N ILE A 246 -18.94 -14.63 7.24
CA ILE A 246 -19.13 -15.62 6.17
C ILE A 246 -17.82 -16.37 5.97
N ASN A 247 -17.73 -17.61 6.48
CA ASN A 247 -16.60 -18.48 6.25
C ASN A 247 -16.67 -19.05 4.83
N VAL A 248 -15.52 -19.24 4.17
CA VAL A 248 -15.40 -19.67 2.77
C VAL A 248 -14.43 -20.85 2.68
N HIS A 249 -14.89 -21.96 2.13
CA HIS A 249 -14.06 -23.13 1.79
C HIS A 249 -13.79 -23.15 0.29
N LEU A 250 -12.54 -23.23 -0.14
CA LEU A 250 -12.14 -23.37 -1.55
C LEU A 250 -12.44 -24.77 -2.10
N ARG A 251 -12.40 -24.92 -3.42
CA ARG A 251 -12.49 -26.24 -4.09
C ARG A 251 -11.11 -26.84 -4.35
N LYS A 252 -10.96 -28.15 -4.07
CA LYS A 252 -9.74 -28.92 -4.36
C LYS A 252 -9.29 -28.77 -5.82
N ASN A 253 -10.18 -29.01 -6.79
CA ASN A 253 -9.87 -28.89 -8.21
C ASN A 253 -9.57 -27.45 -8.68
N PHE A 254 -9.93 -26.41 -7.90
CA PHE A 254 -9.50 -25.05 -8.18
C PHE A 254 -8.04 -24.85 -7.73
N VAL A 255 -7.73 -25.22 -6.48
CA VAL A 255 -6.36 -25.13 -5.93
C VAL A 255 -5.40 -25.97 -6.77
N SER A 256 -5.73 -27.25 -7.01
CA SER A 256 -4.93 -28.17 -7.86
C SER A 256 -4.61 -27.55 -9.23
N LYS A 257 -5.60 -27.02 -9.96
CA LYS A 257 -5.37 -26.39 -11.27
C LYS A 257 -4.54 -25.12 -11.21
N GLN A 258 -4.57 -24.36 -10.11
CA GLN A 258 -3.67 -23.22 -9.91
C GLN A 258 -2.23 -23.65 -9.58
N LEU A 259 -2.04 -24.76 -8.84
CA LEU A 259 -0.74 -25.39 -8.63
C LEU A 259 -0.15 -25.93 -9.95
N THR A 260 -0.97 -26.58 -10.79
CA THR A 260 -0.55 -26.95 -12.17
C THR A 260 -0.14 -25.71 -12.99
N ASN A 261 -0.89 -24.61 -12.87
CA ASN A 261 -0.65 -23.38 -13.64
C ASN A 261 0.73 -22.74 -13.35
N LEU A 262 1.12 -22.61 -12.07
CA LEU A 262 2.41 -22.04 -11.66
C LEU A 262 3.61 -22.95 -12.01
N LEU A 263 3.40 -24.26 -12.12
CA LEU A 263 4.45 -25.20 -12.54
C LEU A 263 4.70 -25.15 -14.04
N VAL A 264 3.65 -24.97 -14.84
CA VAL A 264 3.73 -24.97 -16.31
C VAL A 264 4.09 -23.59 -16.88
N ASN A 265 3.60 -22.50 -16.27
CA ASN A 265 3.86 -21.12 -16.74
C ASN A 265 4.86 -20.33 -15.86
N GLY A 266 5.29 -20.89 -14.72
CA GLY A 266 6.18 -20.23 -13.76
C GLY A 266 5.45 -19.38 -12.71
N VAL A 267 6.19 -18.96 -11.67
CA VAL A 267 5.71 -17.99 -10.67
C VAL A 267 5.64 -16.61 -11.31
N GLN A 268 4.45 -16.18 -11.73
CA GLN A 268 4.24 -14.87 -12.35
C GLN A 268 3.00 -14.19 -11.77
N LEU A 269 3.15 -12.93 -11.34
CA LEU A 269 2.02 -12.06 -11.00
C LEU A 269 1.21 -11.70 -12.25
N PRO A 270 -0.09 -11.36 -12.12
CA PRO A 270 -0.85 -10.81 -13.23
C PRO A 270 -0.31 -9.42 -13.58
N ALA A 271 0.08 -9.22 -14.84
CA ALA A 271 0.65 -7.95 -15.29
C ALA A 271 -0.30 -6.76 -15.05
N LEU A 272 0.29 -5.63 -14.68
CA LEU A 272 -0.42 -4.35 -14.60
C LEU A 272 -0.83 -3.93 -16.02
N GLY A 273 -2.07 -3.50 -16.19
CA GLY A 273 -2.60 -3.10 -17.52
C GLY A 273 -2.04 -1.78 -18.06
N GLU A 274 -1.17 -1.12 -17.30
CA GLU A 274 -0.53 0.16 -17.60
C GLU A 274 0.91 0.10 -17.06
N ASN A 275 1.91 0.46 -17.87
CA ASN A 275 3.28 0.61 -17.39
C ASN A 275 3.34 1.84 -16.47
N LYS A 276 3.47 1.62 -15.17
CA LYS A 276 3.62 2.68 -14.16
C LYS A 276 5.05 2.79 -13.70
N LYS A 277 5.54 4.02 -13.59
CA LYS A 277 6.92 4.31 -13.21
C LYS A 277 7.05 4.58 -11.72
N VAL A 278 7.97 3.88 -11.08
CA VAL A 278 8.31 3.97 -9.66
C VAL A 278 9.76 4.40 -9.55
N VAL A 279 10.04 5.45 -8.79
CA VAL A 279 11.41 5.85 -8.45
C VAL A 279 11.66 5.46 -7.00
N VAL A 280 12.74 4.73 -6.74
CA VAL A 280 13.17 4.34 -5.40
C VAL A 280 14.51 5.00 -5.12
N ASP A 281 14.57 5.82 -4.08
CA ASP A 281 15.77 6.46 -3.55
C ASP A 281 16.28 5.66 -2.36
N PHE A 282 17.48 5.07 -2.48
CA PHE A 282 18.03 4.20 -1.45
C PHE A 282 19.56 4.08 -1.51
N SER A 283 20.14 3.51 -0.45
CA SER A 283 21.57 3.51 -0.10
C SER A 283 22.08 4.89 0.29
N SER A 284 22.07 5.83 -0.67
CA SER A 284 22.33 7.28 -0.53
C SER A 284 23.44 7.65 0.48
N PRO A 285 24.67 7.10 0.34
CA PRO A 285 25.81 7.38 1.20
C PRO A 285 26.38 8.79 0.96
N ASN A 286 27.09 9.33 1.96
CA ASN A 286 27.91 10.53 1.81
C ASN A 286 29.28 10.17 1.22
N ILE A 287 29.74 10.90 0.20
CA ILE A 287 31.10 10.75 -0.35
C ILE A 287 32.15 11.15 0.71
N ALA A 288 33.32 10.49 0.68
CA ALA A 288 34.41 10.65 1.65
C ALA A 288 34.04 10.41 3.13
N LYS A 289 32.90 9.75 3.39
CA LYS A 289 32.56 9.17 4.71
C LYS A 289 32.32 7.68 4.54
N GLU A 290 32.61 6.90 5.59
CA GLU A 290 32.36 5.46 5.55
C GLU A 290 30.87 5.14 5.42
N MET A 291 30.56 4.10 4.65
CA MET A 291 29.29 3.43 4.83
C MET A 291 29.24 2.76 6.20
N HIS A 292 28.24 3.15 7.01
CA HIS A 292 27.85 2.48 8.24
C HIS A 292 26.54 1.69 8.06
N VAL A 293 26.22 0.84 9.02
CA VAL A 293 25.03 -0.04 9.05
C VAL A 293 23.66 0.64 8.79
N GLY A 294 23.53 1.95 9.02
CA GLY A 294 22.33 2.70 8.65
C GLY A 294 22.10 2.80 7.13
N HIS A 295 23.18 2.94 6.34
CA HIS A 295 23.10 2.87 4.88
C HIS A 295 22.77 1.44 4.45
N LEU A 296 23.38 0.42 5.09
CA LEU A 296 23.10 -0.99 4.80
C LEU A 296 21.59 -1.34 4.91
N ARG A 297 20.87 -0.81 5.92
CA ARG A 297 19.40 -0.99 5.98
C ARG A 297 18.72 -0.41 4.74
N SER A 298 19.02 0.85 4.39
CA SER A 298 18.49 1.50 3.18
C SER A 298 18.81 0.70 1.91
N THR A 299 20.07 0.30 1.75
CA THR A 299 20.60 -0.53 0.66
C THR A 299 19.80 -1.84 0.48
N ILE A 300 19.58 -2.59 1.56
CA ILE A 300 18.88 -3.89 1.52
C ILE A 300 17.37 -3.72 1.33
N ILE A 301 16.75 -2.79 2.07
CA ILE A 301 15.31 -2.55 2.02
C ILE A 301 14.90 -2.00 0.66
N GLY A 302 15.66 -1.04 0.12
CA GLY A 302 15.40 -0.42 -1.19
C GLY A 302 15.57 -1.38 -2.36
N GLU A 303 16.64 -2.18 -2.39
CA GLU A 303 16.83 -3.23 -3.41
C GLU A 303 15.66 -4.22 -3.41
N SER A 304 15.25 -4.66 -2.22
CA SER A 304 14.14 -5.59 -2.06
C SER A 304 12.79 -4.98 -2.46
N MET A 305 12.60 -3.66 -2.30
CA MET A 305 11.44 -2.96 -2.87
C MET A 305 11.53 -2.86 -4.39
N CYS A 306 12.69 -2.53 -4.96
CA CYS A 306 12.87 -2.46 -6.41
C CYS A 306 12.49 -3.78 -7.10
N ARG A 307 13.06 -4.90 -6.63
CA ARG A 307 12.73 -6.25 -7.15
C ARG A 307 11.25 -6.61 -7.00
N LEU A 308 10.57 -6.15 -5.94
CA LEU A 308 9.13 -6.35 -5.77
C LEU A 308 8.31 -5.59 -6.82
N PHE A 309 8.65 -4.33 -7.08
CA PHE A 309 7.97 -3.51 -8.09
C PHE A 309 8.26 -4.02 -9.52
N GLU A 310 9.51 -4.40 -9.82
CA GLU A 310 9.90 -5.06 -11.07
C GLU A 310 9.12 -6.37 -11.30
N PHE A 311 9.05 -7.25 -10.29
CA PHE A 311 8.30 -8.51 -10.37
C PHE A 311 6.77 -8.33 -10.50
N ALA A 312 6.25 -7.18 -10.06
CA ALA A 312 4.86 -6.78 -10.28
C ALA A 312 4.62 -6.12 -11.66
N GLY A 313 5.67 -5.83 -12.44
CA GLY A 313 5.58 -5.24 -13.78
C GLY A 313 5.55 -3.71 -13.82
N TYR A 314 6.11 -3.04 -12.81
CA TYR A 314 6.36 -1.59 -12.85
C TYR A 314 7.68 -1.29 -13.58
N ASP A 315 7.78 -0.11 -14.17
CA ASP A 315 9.06 0.49 -14.60
C ASP A 315 9.75 1.09 -13.36
N VAL A 316 10.97 0.63 -13.02
CA VAL A 316 11.63 0.97 -11.75
C VAL A 316 12.95 1.70 -11.99
N LEU A 317 12.98 2.98 -11.61
CA LEU A 317 14.19 3.79 -11.60
C LEU A 317 14.85 3.73 -10.22
N ARG A 318 15.97 2.99 -10.14
CA ARG A 318 16.76 2.78 -8.92
C ARG A 318 17.77 3.92 -8.75
N LEU A 319 17.49 4.91 -7.89
CA LEU A 319 18.36 6.06 -7.68
C LEU A 319 19.19 5.94 -6.39
N ASN A 320 20.49 6.23 -6.54
CA ASN A 320 21.42 6.41 -5.43
C ASN A 320 21.69 7.91 -5.25
N HIS A 321 21.06 8.54 -4.26
CA HIS A 321 21.18 9.98 -4.03
C HIS A 321 22.39 10.27 -3.13
N ILE A 322 23.58 10.10 -3.71
CA ILE A 322 24.84 10.28 -2.98
C ILE A 322 25.05 11.73 -2.51
N GLY A 323 25.59 11.89 -1.30
CA GLY A 323 25.98 13.18 -0.74
C GLY A 323 27.31 13.64 -1.32
N ASP A 324 27.29 14.19 -2.53
CA ASP A 324 28.45 14.55 -3.35
C ASP A 324 28.65 16.07 -3.55
N TRP A 325 27.85 16.92 -2.90
CA TRP A 325 27.92 18.38 -3.08
C TRP A 325 28.12 19.21 -1.79
N GLY A 326 28.16 18.55 -0.62
CA GLY A 326 28.34 19.20 0.68
C GLY A 326 29.69 19.92 0.88
N THR A 327 29.74 20.85 1.85
CA THR A 327 30.92 21.71 2.10
C THR A 327 32.21 20.96 2.48
N GLN A 328 32.14 19.67 2.84
CA GLN A 328 33.31 18.82 3.08
C GLN A 328 34.28 18.75 1.88
N PHE A 329 33.80 18.93 0.65
CA PHE A 329 34.68 18.89 -0.53
C PHE A 329 35.70 20.02 -0.56
N GLY A 330 35.41 21.18 0.04
CA GLY A 330 36.34 22.29 0.11
C GLY A 330 37.66 21.92 0.81
N MET A 331 37.58 21.28 1.98
CA MET A 331 38.78 20.82 2.72
C MET A 331 39.43 19.61 2.05
N LEU A 332 38.68 18.73 1.40
CA LEU A 332 39.23 17.58 0.69
C LEU A 332 40.04 18.02 -0.55
N ILE A 333 39.55 18.99 -1.32
CA ILE A 333 40.24 19.52 -2.51
C ILE A 333 41.44 20.39 -2.10
N ALA A 334 41.31 21.24 -1.09
CA ALA A 334 42.45 21.98 -0.54
C ALA A 334 43.55 21.04 0.02
N HIS A 335 43.17 19.89 0.58
CA HIS A 335 44.13 18.85 1.00
C HIS A 335 44.75 18.10 -0.19
N LEU A 336 43.96 17.85 -1.25
CA LEU A 336 44.43 17.21 -2.48
C LEU A 336 45.53 18.04 -3.14
N GLN A 337 45.32 19.34 -3.29
CA GLN A 337 46.30 20.29 -3.85
C GLN A 337 47.63 20.28 -3.08
N ASP A 338 47.58 20.22 -1.74
CA ASP A 338 48.79 20.22 -0.90
C ASP A 338 49.52 18.87 -0.90
N LYS A 339 48.80 17.75 -1.02
CA LYS A 339 49.34 16.38 -0.88
C LYS A 339 49.76 15.76 -2.21
N PHE A 340 49.10 16.16 -3.30
CA PHE A 340 49.32 15.70 -4.67
C PHE A 340 49.18 16.90 -5.63
N PRO A 341 50.16 17.83 -5.67
CA PRO A 341 50.07 19.04 -6.50
C PRO A 341 49.97 18.74 -8.01
N ASP A 342 50.34 17.53 -8.42
CA ASP A 342 50.29 16.98 -9.77
C ASP A 342 48.98 16.23 -10.10
N TYR A 343 47.93 16.31 -9.26
CA TYR A 343 46.61 15.66 -9.49
C TYR A 343 45.94 16.05 -10.83
N LEU A 344 46.37 17.14 -11.46
CA LEU A 344 45.90 17.58 -12.77
C LEU A 344 46.54 16.80 -13.94
N THR A 345 47.66 16.11 -13.73
CA THR A 345 48.36 15.31 -14.75
C THR A 345 48.47 13.84 -14.38
N VAL A 346 48.70 13.52 -13.10
CA VAL A 346 48.84 12.15 -12.57
C VAL A 346 47.62 11.80 -11.72
N SER A 347 47.10 10.58 -11.84
CA SER A 347 46.01 10.12 -10.96
C SER A 347 46.57 9.87 -9.55
N PRO A 348 46.10 10.58 -8.51
CA PRO A 348 46.68 10.49 -7.17
C PRO A 348 46.38 9.14 -6.52
N PRO A 349 47.35 8.47 -5.87
CA PRO A 349 47.16 7.21 -5.16
C PRO A 349 46.46 7.42 -3.79
N ILE A 350 45.21 7.87 -3.83
CA ILE A 350 44.36 7.99 -2.64
C ILE A 350 43.90 6.59 -2.23
N GLY A 351 44.54 6.02 -1.21
CA GLY A 351 44.16 4.74 -0.62
C GLY A 351 42.92 4.86 0.28
N ASP A 352 43.13 4.92 1.60
CA ASP A 352 42.03 5.11 2.54
C ASP A 352 41.52 6.56 2.53
N LEU A 353 40.34 6.77 1.95
CA LEU A 353 39.67 8.06 1.90
C LEU A 353 39.14 8.50 3.28
N GLN A 354 38.91 7.61 4.25
CA GLN A 354 38.59 7.99 5.63
C GLN A 354 39.82 8.57 6.33
N ALA A 355 41.02 8.01 6.10
CA ALA A 355 42.27 8.59 6.56
C ALA A 355 42.51 9.98 5.94
N PHE A 356 42.34 10.12 4.63
CA PHE A 356 42.44 11.41 3.91
C PHE A 356 41.40 12.45 4.41
N TYR A 357 40.17 12.02 4.73
CA TYR A 357 39.18 12.87 5.39
C TYR A 357 39.62 13.28 6.81
N LYS A 358 40.11 12.34 7.62
CA LYS A 358 40.61 12.61 8.99
C LYS A 358 41.81 13.57 8.97
N GLU A 359 42.72 13.45 8.00
CA GLU A 359 43.83 14.38 7.77
C GLU A 359 43.33 15.78 7.38
N SER A 360 42.52 15.91 6.31
CA SER A 360 41.99 17.20 5.86
C SER A 360 41.15 17.91 6.94
N LYS A 361 40.36 17.16 7.72
CA LYS A 361 39.57 17.69 8.83
C LYS A 361 40.44 18.19 9.98
N LYS A 362 41.51 17.47 10.33
CA LYS A 362 42.49 17.94 11.33
C LYS A 362 43.06 19.29 10.91
N ARG A 363 43.49 19.43 9.64
CA ARG A 363 44.03 20.68 9.10
C ARG A 363 43.00 21.81 9.08
N PHE A 364 41.74 21.52 8.71
CA PHE A 364 40.64 22.50 8.77
C PHE A 364 40.37 23.07 10.17
N ASP A 365 40.64 22.28 11.22
CA ASP A 365 40.44 22.69 12.61
C ASP A 365 41.69 23.34 13.24
N THR A 366 42.90 23.16 12.67
CA THR A 366 44.16 23.72 13.20
C THR A 366 44.81 24.83 12.37
N GLU A 367 44.53 24.93 11.07
CA GLU A 367 45.20 25.85 10.14
C GLU A 367 44.20 26.87 9.56
N GLU A 368 44.31 28.14 9.96
CA GLU A 368 43.36 29.18 9.54
C GLU A 368 43.46 29.51 8.03
N GLU A 369 44.66 29.52 7.45
CA GLU A 369 44.84 29.72 6.00
C GLU A 369 44.32 28.54 5.18
N PHE A 370 44.47 27.30 5.67
CA PHE A 370 43.87 26.13 5.04
C PHE A 370 42.32 26.21 5.09
N LYS A 371 41.77 26.67 6.22
CA LYS A 371 40.32 26.90 6.38
C LYS A 371 39.79 27.97 5.41
N LYS A 372 40.53 29.06 5.18
CA LYS A 372 40.22 30.07 4.15
C LYS A 372 40.23 29.46 2.74
N ARG A 373 41.28 28.73 2.37
CA ARG A 373 41.37 28.02 1.07
C ARG A 373 40.28 26.97 0.89
N ALA A 374 39.91 26.25 1.95
CA ALA A 374 38.83 25.26 1.90
C ALA A 374 37.48 25.91 1.53
N TYR A 375 37.13 27.06 2.11
CA TYR A 375 35.92 27.79 1.70
C TYR A 375 36.01 28.30 0.25
N GLN A 376 37.15 28.83 -0.17
CA GLN A 376 37.38 29.24 -1.57
C GLN A 376 37.19 28.07 -2.54
N CYS A 377 37.67 26.87 -2.21
CA CYS A 377 37.48 25.67 -3.01
C CYS A 377 36.00 25.27 -3.17
N VAL A 378 35.14 25.50 -2.15
CA VAL A 378 33.68 25.28 -2.30
C VAL A 378 33.08 26.26 -3.31
N VAL A 379 33.45 27.55 -3.25
CA VAL A 379 32.94 28.58 -4.17
C VAL A 379 33.40 28.31 -5.60
N LEU A 380 34.65 27.88 -5.81
CA LEU A 380 35.17 27.51 -7.12
C LEU A 380 34.50 26.24 -7.67
N LEU A 381 34.25 25.24 -6.81
CA LEU A 381 33.50 24.02 -7.18
C LEU A 381 32.07 24.36 -7.63
N GLN A 382 31.38 25.23 -6.90
CA GLN A 382 30.05 25.73 -7.25
C GLN A 382 30.08 26.61 -8.52
N SER A 383 31.18 27.34 -8.76
CA SER A 383 31.42 28.09 -10.00
C SER A 383 31.81 27.21 -11.19
N LYS A 384 31.90 25.89 -11.00
CA LYS A 384 32.28 24.87 -12.01
C LYS A 384 33.68 25.09 -12.59
N ASP A 385 34.62 25.55 -11.76
CA ASP A 385 36.03 25.67 -12.13
C ASP A 385 36.60 24.32 -12.62
N PRO A 386 37.28 24.23 -13.80
CA PRO A 386 37.69 22.96 -14.39
C PRO A 386 38.66 22.12 -13.53
N ASP A 387 39.61 22.77 -12.85
CA ASP A 387 40.66 22.09 -12.09
C ASP A 387 40.11 21.59 -10.76
N ILE A 388 39.30 22.41 -10.08
CA ILE A 388 38.58 22.05 -8.86
C ILE A 388 37.56 20.92 -9.15
N ILE A 389 36.83 20.98 -10.28
CA ILE A 389 35.95 19.90 -10.73
C ILE A 389 36.72 18.61 -11.04
N LYS A 390 37.95 18.70 -11.57
CA LYS A 390 38.81 17.53 -11.78
C LYS A 390 39.23 16.89 -10.45
N GLY A 391 39.62 17.70 -9.46
CA GLY A 391 39.91 17.23 -8.10
C GLY A 391 38.71 16.56 -7.42
N TRP A 392 37.52 17.18 -7.54
CA TRP A 392 36.25 16.62 -7.04
C TRP A 392 35.92 15.26 -7.67
N LYS A 393 36.08 15.11 -9.01
CA LYS A 393 35.85 13.83 -9.70
C LYS A 393 36.74 12.71 -9.15
N LEU A 394 38.04 12.95 -9.04
CA LEU A 394 39.00 11.97 -8.52
C LEU A 394 38.65 11.50 -7.09
N ILE A 395 38.23 12.42 -6.22
CA ILE A 395 37.77 12.10 -4.85
C ILE A 395 36.49 11.24 -4.87
N CYS A 396 35.55 11.56 -5.78
CA CYS A 396 34.34 10.77 -5.96
C CYS A 396 34.61 9.39 -6.53
N ASP A 397 35.50 9.26 -7.52
CA ASP A 397 35.84 7.99 -8.18
C ASP A 397 36.45 6.97 -7.21
N VAL A 398 37.25 7.42 -6.25
CA VAL A 398 37.77 6.58 -5.15
C VAL A 398 36.63 6.08 -4.25
N SER A 399 35.64 6.93 -3.92
CA SER A 399 34.45 6.50 -3.17
C SER A 399 33.59 5.51 -3.98
N ARG A 400 33.40 5.76 -5.28
CA ARG A 400 32.67 4.86 -6.20
C ARG A 400 33.28 3.47 -6.22
N GLN A 401 34.61 3.36 -6.28
CA GLN A 401 35.29 2.07 -6.24
C GLN A 401 35.03 1.29 -4.95
N GLU A 402 35.08 1.92 -3.77
CA GLU A 402 34.76 1.25 -2.50
C GLU A 402 33.27 0.92 -2.36
N PHE A 403 32.37 1.79 -2.83
CA PHE A 403 30.93 1.54 -2.81
C PHE A 403 30.54 0.40 -3.76
N ASN A 404 31.14 0.33 -4.94
CA ASN A 404 30.86 -0.74 -5.92
C ASN A 404 31.23 -2.12 -5.37
N LYS A 405 32.35 -2.29 -4.65
CA LYS A 405 32.68 -3.56 -3.95
C LYS A 405 31.55 -4.02 -3.03
N ILE A 406 30.87 -3.09 -2.37
CA ILE A 406 29.75 -3.37 -1.45
C ILE A 406 28.47 -3.71 -2.25
N TYR A 407 28.19 -3.00 -3.34
CA TYR A 407 27.04 -3.28 -4.22
C TYR A 407 27.19 -4.61 -4.98
N ASP A 408 28.37 -4.92 -5.50
CA ASP A 408 28.71 -6.19 -6.15
C ASP A 408 28.56 -7.37 -5.18
N ALA A 409 29.14 -7.26 -3.98
CA ALA A 409 29.01 -8.26 -2.92
C ALA A 409 27.56 -8.46 -2.45
N LEU A 410 26.73 -7.43 -2.54
CA LEU A 410 25.31 -7.49 -2.18
C LEU A 410 24.39 -7.79 -3.37
N ASP A 411 24.87 -7.97 -4.60
CA ASP A 411 24.05 -8.12 -5.81
C ASP A 411 23.05 -6.95 -5.95
N ILE A 412 23.56 -5.73 -6.18
CA ILE A 412 22.76 -4.49 -6.23
C ILE A 412 23.11 -3.66 -7.46
N SER A 413 22.08 -3.26 -8.21
CA SER A 413 22.20 -2.33 -9.33
C SER A 413 21.54 -1.00 -8.98
N LEU A 414 22.27 0.10 -9.21
CA LEU A 414 21.89 1.46 -8.82
C LEU A 414 22.36 2.46 -9.90
N ILE A 415 21.56 3.49 -10.14
CA ILE A 415 21.93 4.65 -10.97
C ILE A 415 22.33 5.79 -10.04
N GLU A 416 23.58 6.22 -10.12
CA GLU A 416 24.11 7.35 -9.36
C GLU A 416 23.44 8.67 -9.79
N ARG A 417 22.86 9.40 -8.84
CA ARG A 417 22.30 10.74 -9.07
C ARG A 417 22.33 11.56 -7.78
N GLY A 418 23.54 11.95 -7.37
CA GLY A 418 23.82 12.75 -6.19
C GLY A 418 23.26 14.17 -6.21
N GLU A 419 23.47 14.89 -5.11
CA GLU A 419 23.16 16.32 -4.94
C GLU A 419 23.67 17.18 -6.12
N SER A 420 24.86 16.87 -6.63
CA SER A 420 25.53 17.61 -7.72
C SER A 420 24.69 17.71 -9.00
N PHE A 421 23.93 16.67 -9.34
CA PHE A 421 23.06 16.63 -10.53
C PHE A 421 21.95 17.69 -10.50
N TYR A 422 21.57 18.13 -9.31
CA TYR A 422 20.48 19.10 -9.12
C TYR A 422 20.98 20.53 -8.93
N GLN A 423 22.31 20.78 -8.97
CA GLN A 423 22.90 22.10 -8.72
C GLN A 423 22.22 23.23 -9.51
N ASP A 424 22.12 23.08 -10.84
CA ASP A 424 21.54 24.11 -11.70
C ASP A 424 20.04 24.32 -11.40
N ARG A 425 19.32 23.22 -11.08
CA ARG A 425 17.89 23.20 -10.77
C ARG A 425 17.55 23.79 -9.39
N MET A 426 18.50 23.81 -8.45
CA MET A 426 18.29 24.43 -7.13
C MET A 426 18.02 25.93 -7.27
N ASN A 427 18.68 26.62 -8.21
CA ASN A 427 18.41 28.04 -8.50
C ASN A 427 16.95 28.25 -8.93
N ASP A 428 16.46 27.44 -9.88
CA ASP A 428 15.10 27.51 -10.40
C ASP A 428 14.04 27.18 -9.36
N VAL A 429 14.34 26.28 -8.42
CA VAL A 429 13.45 25.94 -7.31
C VAL A 429 13.34 27.08 -6.32
N VAL A 430 14.47 27.63 -5.85
CA VAL A 430 14.46 28.79 -4.93
C VAL A 430 13.67 29.93 -5.55
N LYS A 431 13.93 30.23 -6.83
CA LYS A 431 13.19 31.25 -7.57
C LYS A 431 11.69 30.95 -7.69
N GLU A 432 11.27 29.71 -7.96
CA GLU A 432 9.84 29.37 -8.03
C GLU A 432 9.10 29.57 -6.68
N PHE A 433 9.76 29.31 -5.55
CA PHE A 433 9.20 29.61 -4.23
C PHE A 433 9.14 31.13 -3.95
N GLU A 434 10.09 31.92 -4.46
CA GLU A 434 10.08 33.39 -4.38
C GLU A 434 9.00 34.02 -5.29
N ASP A 435 8.95 33.63 -6.56
CA ASP A 435 7.97 34.11 -7.56
C ASP A 435 6.51 33.79 -7.15
N LYS A 436 6.30 32.75 -6.34
CA LYS A 436 4.99 32.37 -5.75
C LYS A 436 4.74 32.98 -4.36
N GLY A 437 5.67 33.75 -3.80
CA GLY A 437 5.49 34.44 -2.52
C GLY A 437 5.52 33.55 -1.27
N PHE A 438 6.11 32.35 -1.35
CA PHE A 438 6.19 31.41 -0.22
C PHE A 438 7.43 31.58 0.65
N VAL A 439 8.42 32.36 0.20
CA VAL A 439 9.68 32.61 0.92
C VAL A 439 9.53 33.77 1.90
N GLN A 440 10.06 33.57 3.11
CA GLN A 440 10.30 34.62 4.09
C GLN A 440 11.81 34.73 4.35
N VAL A 441 12.28 35.92 4.75
CA VAL A 441 13.69 36.17 5.09
C VAL A 441 13.83 36.28 6.61
N ASP A 442 14.70 35.46 7.18
CA ASP A 442 14.88 35.26 8.62
C ASP A 442 16.39 35.09 8.93
N ASP A 443 16.98 35.98 9.73
CA ASP A 443 18.45 36.13 9.91
C ASP A 443 19.26 36.09 8.59
N GLY A 444 18.72 36.69 7.53
CA GLY A 444 19.31 36.68 6.18
C GLY A 444 19.25 35.33 5.46
N ARG A 445 18.68 34.29 6.08
CA ARG A 445 18.32 33.01 5.44
C ARG A 445 17.02 33.16 4.66
N LYS A 446 16.86 32.43 3.57
CA LYS A 446 15.55 32.25 2.90
C LYS A 446 14.90 30.99 3.45
N ILE A 447 13.72 31.15 4.07
CA ILE A 447 12.96 30.06 4.69
C ILE A 447 11.55 29.94 4.12
N VAL A 448 10.99 28.73 4.15
CA VAL A 448 9.62 28.43 3.68
C VAL A 448 8.84 27.74 4.79
N PHE A 449 7.77 28.38 5.25
CA PHE A 449 6.82 27.77 6.19
C PHE A 449 5.79 26.91 5.44
N VAL A 450 5.62 25.67 5.88
CA VAL A 450 4.71 24.70 5.24
C VAL A 450 3.51 24.46 6.15
N PRO A 451 2.25 24.67 5.68
CA PRO A 451 1.06 24.46 6.48
C PRO A 451 0.97 23.04 7.07
N GLY A 452 0.84 22.96 8.40
CA GLY A 452 0.80 21.71 9.15
C GLY A 452 2.16 21.24 9.70
N CYS A 453 3.28 21.84 9.27
CA CYS A 453 4.60 21.60 9.85
C CYS A 453 5.00 22.71 10.83
N SER A 454 5.70 22.34 11.90
CA SER A 454 6.21 23.28 12.93
C SER A 454 7.61 23.82 12.65
N ILE A 455 8.32 23.25 11.69
CA ILE A 455 9.69 23.60 11.31
C ILE A 455 9.68 24.08 9.85
N PRO A 456 10.22 25.28 9.54
CA PRO A 456 10.34 25.75 8.17
C PRO A 456 11.54 25.09 7.46
N LEU A 457 11.44 24.96 6.13
CA LEU A 457 12.58 24.57 5.29
C LEU A 457 13.50 25.78 5.10
N THR A 458 14.81 25.60 5.23
CA THR A 458 15.83 26.64 5.00
C THR A 458 16.44 26.43 3.61
N ILE A 459 15.86 27.07 2.59
CA ILE A 459 16.24 26.87 1.18
C ILE A 459 17.47 27.68 0.74
N VAL A 460 17.87 28.72 1.48
CA VAL A 460 19.17 29.40 1.30
C VAL A 460 19.70 29.88 2.65
N LYS A 461 20.98 29.62 2.93
CA LYS A 461 21.71 30.12 4.10
C LYS A 461 22.07 31.61 3.97
N SER A 462 22.43 32.27 5.08
CA SER A 462 22.85 33.69 5.09
C SER A 462 24.13 33.99 4.30
N ASP A 463 24.88 32.96 3.90
CA ASP A 463 26.06 33.03 3.02
C ASP A 463 25.71 32.81 1.53
N GLY A 464 24.42 32.71 1.18
CA GLY A 464 23.94 32.42 -0.18
C GLY A 464 23.98 30.94 -0.59
N GLY A 465 24.56 30.06 0.24
CA GLY A 465 24.69 28.64 -0.10
C GLY A 465 23.42 27.82 0.17
N TYR A 466 23.17 26.84 -0.70
CA TYR A 466 22.06 25.89 -0.59
C TYR A 466 22.25 24.84 0.51
N THR A 467 21.20 24.04 0.73
CA THR A 467 21.03 23.07 1.83
C THR A 467 20.43 21.75 1.30
N TYR A 468 20.38 20.72 2.16
CA TYR A 468 19.66 19.47 1.86
C TYR A 468 18.18 19.71 1.49
N ASP A 469 17.50 20.63 2.18
CA ASP A 469 16.13 21.06 1.86
C ASP A 469 16.01 21.54 0.41
N THR A 470 17.06 22.19 -0.10
CA THR A 470 17.09 22.72 -1.48
C THR A 470 17.31 21.60 -2.49
N SER A 471 18.24 20.67 -2.21
CA SER A 471 18.52 19.54 -3.10
C SER A 471 17.37 18.53 -3.12
N ASP A 472 16.72 18.25 -1.99
CA ASP A 472 15.55 17.38 -1.90
C ASP A 472 14.33 17.97 -2.61
N LEU A 473 14.08 19.29 -2.49
CA LEU A 473 13.03 19.96 -3.27
C LEU A 473 13.31 19.91 -4.77
N ALA A 474 14.55 20.14 -5.20
CA ALA A 474 14.95 20.01 -6.60
C ALA A 474 14.87 18.57 -7.11
N ALA A 475 15.24 17.59 -6.29
CA ALA A 475 15.11 16.18 -6.61
C ALA A 475 13.64 15.74 -6.70
N LEU A 476 12.78 16.18 -5.78
CA LEU A 476 11.33 15.94 -5.83
C LEU A 476 10.72 16.52 -7.11
N LYS A 477 11.00 17.79 -7.43
CA LYS A 477 10.53 18.44 -8.67
C LYS A 477 11.00 17.69 -9.93
N GLN A 478 12.28 17.32 -10.00
CA GLN A 478 12.86 16.59 -11.13
C GLN A 478 12.18 15.22 -11.33
N ARG A 479 11.99 14.46 -10.25
CA ARG A 479 11.38 13.12 -10.28
C ARG A 479 9.88 13.14 -10.57
N LEU A 480 9.19 14.24 -10.28
CA LEU A 480 7.78 14.46 -10.63
C LEU A 480 7.60 14.93 -12.07
N ILE A 481 8.37 15.94 -12.53
CA ILE A 481 8.12 16.65 -13.79
C ILE A 481 8.89 16.06 -14.97
N GLU A 482 10.19 15.76 -14.80
CA GLU A 482 11.03 15.21 -15.87
C GLU A 482 10.85 13.68 -15.96
N GLU A 483 11.01 12.97 -14.83
CA GLU A 483 10.91 11.51 -14.80
C GLU A 483 9.46 11.00 -14.89
N LYS A 484 8.46 11.84 -14.55
CA LYS A 484 7.01 11.56 -14.60
C LYS A 484 6.60 10.32 -13.80
N ALA A 485 7.17 10.17 -12.61
CA ALA A 485 6.89 9.04 -11.73
C ALA A 485 5.42 9.02 -11.25
N ASN A 486 4.83 7.83 -11.21
CA ASN A 486 3.54 7.58 -10.57
C ASN A 486 3.70 7.28 -9.07
N MET A 487 4.89 6.85 -8.65
CA MET A 487 5.24 6.61 -7.25
C MET A 487 6.69 7.00 -6.97
N LEU A 488 6.92 7.67 -5.85
CA LEU A 488 8.26 8.00 -5.33
C LEU A 488 8.41 7.38 -3.94
N ILE A 489 9.46 6.59 -3.73
CA ILE A 489 9.73 5.90 -2.46
C ILE A 489 11.11 6.33 -1.96
N TYR A 490 11.15 6.99 -0.81
CA TYR A 490 12.37 7.47 -0.15
C TYR A 490 12.71 6.53 1.02
N VAL A 491 13.74 5.69 0.87
CA VAL A 491 14.12 4.66 1.85
C VAL A 491 15.20 5.19 2.80
N VAL A 492 14.79 6.00 3.77
CA VAL A 492 15.69 6.73 4.67
C VAL A 492 15.32 6.53 6.14
N ASP A 493 16.27 6.66 7.06
CA ASP A 493 16.09 6.51 8.51
C ASP A 493 14.92 7.35 9.07
N SER A 494 14.22 6.80 10.06
CA SER A 494 13.01 7.42 10.65
C SER A 494 13.28 8.75 11.36
N GLY A 495 14.52 9.02 11.77
CA GLY A 495 14.95 10.33 12.27
C GLY A 495 14.79 11.46 11.24
N GLN A 496 14.75 11.14 9.94
CA GLN A 496 14.50 12.10 8.86
C GLN A 496 13.02 12.20 8.46
N ALA A 497 12.09 11.52 9.15
CA ALA A 497 10.67 11.55 8.80
C ALA A 497 10.08 12.98 8.79
N VAL A 498 10.46 13.82 9.75
CA VAL A 498 9.98 15.22 9.83
C VAL A 498 10.44 16.05 8.63
N HIS A 499 11.67 15.83 8.16
CA HIS A 499 12.22 16.47 6.96
C HIS A 499 11.41 16.08 5.72
N PHE A 500 11.32 14.77 5.43
CA PHE A 500 10.61 14.30 4.23
C PHE A 500 9.13 14.67 4.23
N GLN A 501 8.41 14.58 5.35
CA GLN A 501 7.01 15.04 5.39
C GLN A 501 6.88 16.54 5.09
N THR A 502 7.83 17.37 5.54
CA THR A 502 7.83 18.82 5.26
C THR A 502 8.17 19.12 3.80
N VAL A 503 9.17 18.45 3.21
CA VAL A 503 9.49 18.54 1.77
C VAL A 503 8.32 18.06 0.91
N PHE A 504 7.67 16.95 1.27
CA PHE A 504 6.53 16.42 0.55
C PHE A 504 5.31 17.36 0.60
N ALA A 505 5.05 17.98 1.76
CA ALA A 505 3.97 18.95 1.93
C ALA A 505 4.29 20.29 1.23
N ALA A 506 5.55 20.73 1.19
CA ALA A 506 5.98 21.87 0.38
C ALA A 506 5.71 21.62 -1.11
N GLY A 507 6.04 20.43 -1.61
CA GLY A 507 5.74 20.00 -2.99
C GLY A 507 4.24 19.96 -3.34
N GLN A 508 3.36 19.73 -2.35
CA GLN A 508 1.90 19.83 -2.52
C GLN A 508 1.45 21.30 -2.50
N MET A 509 1.95 22.10 -1.55
CA MET A 509 1.63 23.53 -1.41
C MET A 509 1.96 24.34 -2.66
N ILE A 510 3.11 24.06 -3.30
CA ILE A 510 3.55 24.72 -4.53
C ILE A 510 2.87 24.18 -5.80
N GLY A 511 2.12 23.08 -5.69
CA GLY A 511 1.30 22.50 -6.74
C GLY A 511 2.00 21.50 -7.68
N TRP A 512 3.12 20.87 -7.27
CA TRP A 512 3.84 19.92 -8.14
C TRP A 512 3.17 18.55 -8.27
N TYR A 513 2.34 18.11 -7.30
CA TYR A 513 1.58 16.85 -7.38
C TYR A 513 0.35 16.82 -6.46
N ASP A 514 -0.65 15.99 -6.81
CA ASP A 514 -1.75 15.59 -5.91
C ASP A 514 -1.42 14.20 -5.31
N PRO A 515 -1.38 14.02 -3.98
CA PRO A 515 -1.12 12.73 -3.34
C PRO A 515 -2.18 11.63 -3.63
N LYS A 516 -3.33 11.98 -4.21
CA LYS A 516 -4.33 11.02 -4.74
C LYS A 516 -3.97 10.46 -6.13
N VAL A 517 -3.10 11.16 -6.87
CA VAL A 517 -2.71 10.81 -8.25
C VAL A 517 -1.31 10.19 -8.27
N THR A 518 -0.36 10.81 -7.55
CA THR A 518 1.03 10.36 -7.45
C THR A 518 1.38 10.03 -6.00
N ARG A 519 1.76 8.79 -5.72
CA ARG A 519 2.08 8.34 -4.37
C ARG A 519 3.54 8.67 -4.03
N VAL A 520 3.75 9.75 -3.28
CA VAL A 520 5.05 10.07 -2.66
C VAL A 520 5.06 9.51 -1.23
N TYR A 521 6.10 8.75 -0.86
CA TYR A 521 6.12 8.00 0.40
C TYR A 521 7.54 7.88 1.01
N HIS A 522 7.63 8.09 2.33
CA HIS A 522 8.85 7.86 3.10
C HIS A 522 8.83 6.45 3.71
N ALA A 523 9.69 5.57 3.22
CA ALA A 523 9.87 4.20 3.69
C ALA A 523 10.83 4.15 4.90
N GLY A 524 10.44 4.85 5.98
CA GLY A 524 11.19 4.92 7.23
C GLY A 524 11.63 3.57 7.80
N PHE A 525 12.83 3.52 8.36
CA PHE A 525 13.36 2.41 9.16
C PHE A 525 13.96 2.87 10.50
N GLY A 526 14.00 2.00 11.52
CA GLY A 526 14.56 2.28 12.85
C GLY A 526 16.09 2.09 12.92
N VAL A 527 16.71 2.45 14.05
CA VAL A 527 18.18 2.45 14.15
C VAL A 527 18.75 1.04 14.34
N VAL A 528 20.03 0.86 13.99
CA VAL A 528 20.75 -0.39 14.24
C VAL A 528 21.39 -0.35 15.63
N LEU A 529 21.06 -1.36 16.44
CA LEU A 529 21.53 -1.57 17.80
C LEU A 529 22.46 -2.78 17.87
N GLY A 530 23.39 -2.77 18.84
CA GLY A 530 24.10 -3.97 19.27
C GLY A 530 23.26 -4.83 20.22
N GLU A 531 23.81 -5.98 20.60
CA GLU A 531 23.18 -6.90 21.57
C GLU A 531 22.99 -6.28 22.96
N ASP A 532 23.78 -5.25 23.28
CA ASP A 532 23.65 -4.42 24.49
C ASP A 532 22.52 -3.38 24.41
N LYS A 533 21.77 -3.36 23.30
CA LYS A 533 20.69 -2.42 22.94
C LYS A 533 21.13 -0.96 22.83
N LYS A 534 22.41 -0.67 22.61
CA LYS A 534 22.91 0.68 22.27
C LYS A 534 23.21 0.78 20.78
N LYS A 535 23.34 2.01 20.25
CA LYS A 535 23.66 2.26 18.84
C LYS A 535 24.93 1.49 18.43
N PHE A 536 24.81 0.69 17.36
CA PHE A 536 25.86 -0.23 16.92
C PHE A 536 27.17 0.50 16.59
N LYS A 537 28.25 0.10 17.26
CA LYS A 537 29.58 0.73 17.25
C LYS A 537 30.68 -0.32 17.47
N THR A 538 31.91 0.00 17.09
CA THR A 538 33.10 -0.80 17.44
C THR A 538 33.37 -0.76 18.95
N ARG A 539 34.28 -1.63 19.44
CA ARG A 539 34.80 -1.55 20.82
C ARG A 539 35.56 -0.24 21.11
N SER A 540 36.06 0.47 20.09
CA SER A 540 36.65 1.81 20.21
C SER A 540 35.61 2.94 20.23
N GLY A 541 34.33 2.64 19.95
CA GLY A 541 33.25 3.63 19.86
C GLY A 541 33.12 4.32 18.49
N GLU A 542 33.92 3.93 17.50
CA GLU A 542 33.80 4.35 16.10
C GLU A 542 32.66 3.61 15.36
N THR A 543 32.40 4.02 14.11
CA THR A 543 31.53 3.32 13.17
C THR A 543 32.13 1.98 12.74
N VAL A 544 31.29 0.95 12.63
CA VAL A 544 31.68 -0.33 12.01
C VAL A 544 31.59 -0.17 10.49
N ARG A 545 32.69 -0.47 9.78
CA ARG A 545 32.75 -0.41 8.31
C ARG A 545 31.97 -1.58 7.73
N LEU A 546 31.27 -1.37 6.61
CA LEU A 546 30.47 -2.45 6.00
C LEU A 546 31.33 -3.60 5.46
N ILE A 547 32.54 -3.33 4.95
CA ILE A 547 33.43 -4.37 4.42
C ILE A 547 33.82 -5.36 5.53
N ASP A 548 34.32 -4.86 6.67
CA ASP A 548 34.67 -5.69 7.85
C ASP A 548 33.48 -6.57 8.32
N LEU A 549 32.26 -6.03 8.24
CA LEU A 549 31.02 -6.73 8.63
C LEU A 549 30.65 -7.84 7.64
N LEU A 550 30.82 -7.61 6.33
CA LEU A 550 30.61 -8.62 5.30
C LEU A 550 31.69 -9.72 5.37
N GLU A 551 32.95 -9.37 5.65
CA GLU A 551 34.05 -10.32 5.81
C GLU A 551 33.90 -11.22 7.06
N GLU A 552 33.56 -10.66 8.22
CA GLU A 552 33.26 -11.46 9.43
C GLU A 552 32.01 -12.34 9.22
N GLY A 553 31.01 -11.87 8.46
CA GLY A 553 29.86 -12.66 8.04
C GLY A 553 30.24 -13.86 7.15
N LEU A 554 31.07 -13.64 6.14
CA LEU A 554 31.63 -14.69 5.27
C LEU A 554 32.46 -15.70 6.07
N LYS A 555 33.27 -15.23 7.02
CA LYS A 555 34.11 -16.06 7.89
C LYS A 555 33.25 -16.98 8.78
N ARG A 556 32.32 -16.42 9.56
CA ARG A 556 31.41 -17.21 10.41
C ARG A 556 30.56 -18.19 9.60
N SER A 557 30.16 -17.82 8.38
CA SER A 557 29.46 -18.73 7.47
C SER A 557 30.34 -19.90 7.01
N MET A 558 31.64 -19.69 6.77
CA MET A 558 32.58 -20.77 6.44
C MET A 558 32.82 -21.69 7.64
N ASP A 559 32.97 -21.12 8.83
CA ASP A 559 33.20 -21.89 10.06
C ASP A 559 32.02 -22.84 10.33
N LYS A 560 30.76 -22.37 10.18
CA LYS A 560 29.56 -23.23 10.26
C LYS A 560 29.43 -24.28 9.16
N LEU A 561 29.97 -24.03 7.96
CA LEU A 561 29.97 -25.03 6.88
C LEU A 561 30.98 -26.14 7.16
N LYS A 562 32.14 -25.81 7.76
CA LYS A 562 33.15 -26.78 8.22
C LYS A 562 32.71 -27.58 9.45
N GLU A 563 32.03 -26.95 10.41
CA GLU A 563 31.43 -27.63 11.57
C GLU A 563 30.47 -28.76 11.13
N LYS A 564 29.85 -28.60 9.96
CA LYS A 564 28.91 -29.58 9.34
C LYS A 564 29.54 -30.43 8.25
N GLU A 565 30.88 -30.47 8.20
CA GLU A 565 31.70 -31.25 7.28
C GLU A 565 31.34 -31.04 5.79
N ARG A 566 30.77 -29.89 5.43
CA ARG A 566 30.30 -29.60 4.06
C ARG A 566 31.46 -29.37 3.10
N ASP A 567 32.60 -28.94 3.63
CA ASP A 567 33.91 -28.87 2.98
C ASP A 567 34.45 -30.23 2.52
N LYS A 568 33.97 -31.35 3.11
CA LYS A 568 34.33 -32.71 2.69
C LYS A 568 33.42 -33.29 1.60
N VAL A 569 32.32 -32.60 1.26
CA VAL A 569 31.23 -33.11 0.40
C VAL A 569 30.96 -32.22 -0.80
N LEU A 570 31.19 -30.91 -0.67
CA LEU A 570 31.00 -29.92 -1.74
C LEU A 570 32.31 -29.64 -2.48
N THR A 571 32.21 -29.31 -3.76
CA THR A 571 33.33 -28.74 -4.51
C THR A 571 33.71 -27.35 -3.97
N SER A 572 34.93 -26.87 -4.26
CA SER A 572 35.39 -25.55 -3.84
C SER A 572 34.49 -24.40 -4.33
N GLU A 573 33.88 -24.56 -5.51
CA GLU A 573 32.94 -23.60 -6.08
C GLU A 573 31.59 -23.62 -5.34
N GLU A 574 31.01 -24.80 -5.12
CA GLU A 574 29.79 -24.96 -4.31
C GLU A 574 29.98 -24.48 -2.87
N LEU A 575 31.15 -24.71 -2.27
CA LEU A 575 31.47 -24.25 -0.92
C LEU A 575 31.53 -22.73 -0.84
N LYS A 576 32.14 -22.07 -1.83
CA LYS A 576 32.16 -20.60 -1.94
C LYS A 576 30.75 -20.04 -2.20
N ALA A 577 29.97 -20.68 -3.07
CA ALA A 577 28.59 -20.29 -3.34
C ALA A 577 27.68 -20.47 -2.10
N ALA A 578 27.88 -21.52 -1.31
CA ALA A 578 27.18 -21.73 -0.05
C ALA A 578 27.58 -20.68 1.00
N GLN A 579 28.88 -20.37 1.12
CA GLN A 579 29.41 -19.35 2.04
C GLN A 579 28.81 -17.97 1.75
N THR A 580 28.85 -17.52 0.49
CA THR A 580 28.30 -16.20 0.10
C THR A 580 26.78 -16.16 0.26
N SER A 581 26.07 -17.21 -0.17
CA SER A 581 24.61 -17.30 -0.05
C SER A 581 24.14 -17.27 1.40
N VAL A 582 24.81 -17.99 2.31
CA VAL A 582 24.44 -18.01 3.72
C VAL A 582 24.84 -16.71 4.43
N ALA A 583 26.04 -16.18 4.20
CA ALA A 583 26.49 -14.92 4.81
C ALA A 583 25.59 -13.74 4.42
N TYR A 584 25.45 -13.46 3.12
CA TYR A 584 24.65 -12.33 2.63
C TYR A 584 23.15 -12.59 2.80
N GLY A 585 22.70 -13.84 2.66
CA GLY A 585 21.32 -14.23 2.93
C GLY A 585 20.91 -13.97 4.37
N CYS A 586 21.74 -14.34 5.35
CA CYS A 586 21.44 -14.11 6.77
C CYS A 586 21.46 -12.62 7.13
N ILE A 587 22.42 -11.84 6.62
CA ILE A 587 22.48 -10.39 6.82
C ILE A 587 21.23 -9.70 6.24
N LYS A 588 20.86 -10.01 4.98
CA LYS A 588 19.66 -9.47 4.33
C LYS A 588 18.37 -9.87 5.05
N TYR A 589 18.22 -11.15 5.36
CA TYR A 589 16.99 -11.69 5.94
C TYR A 589 16.78 -11.25 7.39
N ALA A 590 17.83 -11.14 8.20
CA ALA A 590 17.70 -10.71 9.59
C ALA A 590 17.22 -9.27 9.73
N ASP A 591 17.57 -8.37 8.80
CA ASP A 591 16.97 -7.04 8.72
C ASP A 591 15.52 -7.11 8.21
N LEU A 592 15.31 -7.70 7.02
CA LEU A 592 14.01 -7.72 6.34
C LEU A 592 12.88 -8.45 7.09
N SER A 593 13.22 -9.47 7.90
CA SER A 593 12.26 -10.23 8.71
C SER A 593 11.75 -9.49 9.94
N HIS A 594 12.36 -8.38 10.33
CA HIS A 594 11.84 -7.50 11.36
C HIS A 594 11.07 -6.33 10.73
N ASN A 595 10.08 -5.79 11.43
CA ASN A 595 9.38 -4.60 10.94
C ASN A 595 10.37 -3.44 10.79
N ARG A 596 10.56 -2.93 9.56
CA ARG A 596 11.52 -1.86 9.23
C ARG A 596 11.48 -0.68 10.21
N LEU A 597 10.28 -0.25 10.63
CA LEU A 597 10.09 0.89 11.53
C LEU A 597 10.66 0.68 12.95
N ASN A 598 10.87 -0.57 13.36
CA ASN A 598 11.48 -0.89 14.64
C ASN A 598 13.01 -0.82 14.55
N ASP A 599 13.64 -0.56 15.69
CA ASP A 599 15.08 -0.70 15.86
C ASP A 599 15.50 -2.17 15.66
N TYR A 600 16.59 -2.36 14.92
CA TYR A 600 17.11 -3.68 14.56
C TYR A 600 18.32 -4.04 15.40
N ILE A 601 18.25 -5.16 16.13
CA ILE A 601 19.36 -5.66 16.95
C ILE A 601 20.26 -6.55 16.09
N PHE A 602 21.42 -6.04 15.70
CA PHE A 602 22.42 -6.78 14.94
C PHE A 602 23.10 -7.83 15.84
N SER A 603 22.98 -9.11 15.47
CA SER A 603 23.53 -10.25 16.20
C SER A 603 23.90 -11.35 15.22
N PHE A 604 25.20 -11.57 15.00
CA PHE A 604 25.69 -12.61 14.09
C PHE A 604 25.20 -14.00 14.49
N ASP A 605 25.22 -14.31 15.78
CA ASP A 605 24.94 -15.66 16.27
C ASP A 605 23.45 -16.01 16.17
N LYS A 606 22.57 -15.01 16.25
CA LYS A 606 21.12 -15.17 15.98
C LYS A 606 20.80 -15.27 14.50
N MET A 607 21.37 -14.39 13.65
CA MET A 607 21.06 -14.42 12.21
C MET A 607 21.58 -15.68 11.51
N LEU A 608 22.68 -16.25 12.04
CA LEU A 608 23.28 -17.50 11.55
C LEU A 608 22.76 -18.76 12.28
N ASP A 609 21.82 -18.68 13.24
CA ASP A 609 21.25 -19.89 13.85
C ASP A 609 20.53 -20.72 12.77
N ASP A 610 20.72 -22.03 12.82
CA ASP A 610 20.17 -22.99 11.87
C ASP A 610 18.71 -23.37 12.19
N ARG A 611 18.18 -22.85 13.30
CA ARG A 611 16.84 -23.12 13.80
C ARG A 611 16.07 -21.80 13.99
N GLY A 612 14.77 -21.85 13.68
CA GLY A 612 13.89 -20.68 13.77
C GLY A 612 13.84 -19.87 12.46
N ASN A 613 13.42 -18.62 12.55
CA ASN A 613 13.15 -17.77 11.40
C ASN A 613 14.43 -17.09 10.88
N THR A 614 15.31 -17.86 10.23
CA THR A 614 16.60 -17.39 9.68
C THR A 614 16.80 -17.82 8.23
N ALA A 615 17.65 -17.11 7.48
CA ALA A 615 18.00 -17.56 6.13
C ALA A 615 18.83 -18.87 6.14
N ALA A 616 19.59 -19.15 7.20
CA ALA A 616 20.29 -20.43 7.35
C ALA A 616 19.29 -21.61 7.39
N TYR A 617 18.21 -21.49 8.17
CA TYR A 617 17.12 -22.48 8.16
C TYR A 617 16.43 -22.55 6.79
N LEU A 618 16.10 -21.42 6.16
CA LEU A 618 15.38 -21.39 4.88
C LEU A 618 16.20 -21.94 3.70
N LEU A 619 17.49 -21.63 3.62
CA LEU A 619 18.40 -22.18 2.61
C LEU A 619 18.64 -23.69 2.81
N TYR A 620 18.73 -24.13 4.07
CA TYR A 620 18.72 -25.57 4.39
C TYR A 620 17.41 -26.24 3.98
N ALA A 621 16.26 -25.63 4.28
CA ALA A 621 14.95 -26.15 3.88
C ALA A 621 14.82 -26.22 2.35
N PHE A 622 15.20 -25.17 1.62
CA PHE A 622 15.19 -25.10 0.15
C PHE A 622 16.11 -26.15 -0.50
N THR A 623 17.31 -26.36 0.04
CA THR A 623 18.22 -27.41 -0.46
C THR A 623 17.72 -28.82 -0.13
N ARG A 624 17.12 -29.05 1.05
CA ARG A 624 16.43 -30.32 1.39
C ARG A 624 15.25 -30.57 0.46
N ILE A 625 14.42 -29.55 0.21
CA ILE A 625 13.32 -29.52 -0.77
C ILE A 625 13.83 -29.97 -2.14
N ARG A 626 14.75 -29.24 -2.79
CA ARG A 626 15.28 -29.61 -4.12
C ARG A 626 15.98 -30.97 -4.14
N SER A 627 16.54 -31.43 -3.01
CA SER A 627 17.19 -32.74 -2.93
C SER A 627 16.23 -33.92 -3.09
N ILE A 628 14.92 -33.77 -2.83
CA ILE A 628 13.95 -34.87 -2.90
C ILE A 628 13.84 -35.41 -4.33
N ALA A 629 13.66 -34.52 -5.33
CA ALA A 629 13.61 -34.91 -6.74
C ALA A 629 14.95 -35.50 -7.21
N ARG A 630 16.07 -34.88 -6.82
CA ARG A 630 17.43 -35.35 -7.15
C ARG A 630 17.72 -36.75 -6.59
N LEU A 631 17.32 -37.03 -5.34
CA LEU A 631 17.50 -38.34 -4.68
C LEU A 631 16.50 -39.41 -5.15
N ALA A 632 15.49 -39.01 -5.95
CA ALA A 632 14.61 -39.90 -6.68
C ALA A 632 15.05 -40.12 -8.15
N ASN A 633 16.19 -39.56 -8.56
CA ASN A 633 16.71 -39.54 -9.93
C ASN A 633 15.71 -38.95 -10.95
N ILE A 634 14.98 -37.90 -10.57
CA ILE A 634 14.06 -37.18 -11.45
C ILE A 634 14.74 -35.90 -11.95
N ASP A 635 14.91 -35.80 -13.26
CA ASP A 635 15.47 -34.61 -13.92
C ASP A 635 14.43 -33.49 -14.16
N GLU A 636 14.90 -32.36 -14.71
CA GLU A 636 14.08 -31.19 -14.99
C GLU A 636 13.03 -31.44 -16.09
N GLU A 637 13.27 -32.33 -17.06
CA GLU A 637 12.35 -32.64 -18.16
C GLU A 637 11.24 -33.58 -17.72
N MET A 638 11.56 -34.62 -16.95
CA MET A 638 10.59 -35.49 -16.26
C MET A 638 9.66 -34.67 -15.36
N LEU A 639 10.21 -33.68 -14.63
CA LEU A 639 9.40 -32.74 -13.86
C LEU A 639 8.49 -31.91 -14.79
N GLN A 640 9.03 -31.25 -15.81
CA GLN A 640 8.24 -30.43 -16.75
C GLN A 640 7.18 -31.23 -17.54
N LYS A 641 7.43 -32.51 -17.83
CA LYS A 641 6.49 -33.39 -18.53
C LYS A 641 5.32 -33.76 -17.63
N ALA A 642 5.57 -34.43 -16.51
CA ALA A 642 4.48 -34.89 -15.66
C ALA A 642 3.79 -33.74 -14.88
N ALA A 643 4.36 -32.53 -14.81
CA ALA A 643 3.64 -31.32 -14.40
C ALA A 643 2.55 -30.86 -15.41
N ARG A 644 2.62 -31.31 -16.67
CA ARG A 644 1.56 -31.10 -17.69
C ARG A 644 0.56 -32.26 -17.76
N GLU A 645 0.98 -33.46 -17.37
CA GLU A 645 0.20 -34.71 -17.53
C GLU A 645 -0.49 -35.21 -16.24
N THR A 646 -0.06 -34.76 -15.06
CA THR A 646 -0.55 -35.24 -13.75
C THR A 646 -1.46 -34.21 -13.06
N GLU A 647 -2.68 -34.60 -12.65
CA GLU A 647 -3.50 -33.76 -11.75
C GLU A 647 -3.00 -33.90 -10.30
N ILE A 648 -2.85 -32.77 -9.59
CA ILE A 648 -2.35 -32.76 -8.22
C ILE A 648 -3.50 -33.11 -7.26
N THR A 649 -3.40 -34.25 -6.58
CA THR A 649 -4.30 -34.65 -5.49
C THR A 649 -4.05 -33.81 -4.24
N LEU A 650 -5.11 -33.49 -3.51
CA LEU A 650 -5.06 -32.66 -2.30
C LEU A 650 -6.00 -33.26 -1.24
N ASP A 651 -5.73 -34.51 -0.87
CA ASP A 651 -6.64 -35.34 -0.07
C ASP A 651 -6.24 -35.47 1.40
N HIS A 652 -4.95 -35.39 1.72
CA HIS A 652 -4.50 -35.25 3.08
C HIS A 652 -4.63 -33.81 3.62
N GLU A 653 -4.86 -33.63 4.92
CA GLU A 653 -5.01 -32.29 5.52
C GLU A 653 -3.75 -31.43 5.31
N LYS A 654 -2.55 -32.05 5.35
CA LYS A 654 -1.29 -31.34 5.15
C LYS A 654 -1.05 -30.93 3.70
N GLU A 655 -1.47 -31.76 2.73
CA GLU A 655 -1.50 -31.38 1.30
C GLU A 655 -2.40 -30.15 1.10
N TRP A 656 -3.60 -30.17 1.70
CA TRP A 656 -4.53 -29.04 1.66
C TRP A 656 -3.99 -27.79 2.37
N LYS A 657 -3.21 -27.94 3.46
CA LYS A 657 -2.51 -26.81 4.11
C LYS A 657 -1.44 -26.21 3.19
N LEU A 658 -0.56 -27.05 2.63
CA LEU A 658 0.53 -26.62 1.76
C LEU A 658 0.03 -25.97 0.47
N GLY A 659 -0.90 -26.62 -0.24
CA GLY A 659 -1.45 -26.12 -1.51
C GLY A 659 -2.15 -24.76 -1.38
N ARG A 660 -2.82 -24.50 -0.24
CA ARG A 660 -3.38 -23.17 0.06
C ARG A 660 -2.33 -22.14 0.44
N CYS A 661 -1.25 -22.56 1.12
CA CYS A 661 -0.14 -21.67 1.49
C CYS A 661 0.53 -21.13 0.22
N ILE A 662 0.94 -22.02 -0.70
CA ILE A 662 1.57 -21.64 -1.98
C ILE A 662 0.75 -20.59 -2.76
N LEU A 663 -0.57 -20.74 -2.81
CA LEU A 663 -1.45 -19.81 -3.54
C LEU A 663 -1.73 -18.47 -2.83
N ARG A 664 -1.28 -18.28 -1.57
CA ARG A 664 -1.35 -16.97 -0.90
C ARG A 664 -0.25 -16.01 -1.32
N PHE A 665 0.81 -16.47 -2.01
CA PHE A 665 1.93 -15.61 -2.43
C PHE A 665 1.50 -14.30 -3.12
N PRO A 666 0.57 -14.26 -4.10
CA PRO A 666 0.13 -13.01 -4.75
C PRO A 666 -0.67 -12.07 -3.83
N GLU A 667 -1.18 -12.57 -2.70
CA GLU A 667 -1.88 -11.76 -1.69
C GLU A 667 -0.90 -11.04 -0.78
N ILE A 668 0.15 -11.75 -0.36
CA ILE A 668 1.24 -11.20 0.44
C ILE A 668 1.97 -10.11 -0.36
N LEU A 669 2.31 -10.39 -1.63
CA LEU A 669 2.96 -9.38 -2.47
C LEU A 669 2.07 -8.15 -2.73
N GLN A 670 0.77 -8.33 -2.99
CA GLN A 670 -0.17 -7.20 -3.12
C GLN A 670 -0.21 -6.35 -1.85
N LYS A 671 -0.30 -6.97 -0.65
CA LYS A 671 -0.28 -6.25 0.63
C LYS A 671 0.99 -5.41 0.77
N ILE A 672 2.15 -5.94 0.38
CA ILE A 672 3.44 -5.24 0.50
C ILE A 672 3.57 -4.12 -0.54
N LEU A 673 3.01 -4.26 -1.74
CA LEU A 673 2.91 -3.13 -2.69
C LEU A 673 2.08 -1.97 -2.10
N ASP A 674 1.07 -2.29 -1.28
CA ASP A 674 0.21 -1.29 -0.63
C ASP A 674 0.87 -0.69 0.64
N ASP A 675 1.49 -1.49 1.53
CA ASP A 675 1.98 -1.05 2.85
C ASP A 675 3.52 -0.93 3.00
N LEU A 676 4.28 -1.48 2.06
CA LEU A 676 5.74 -1.50 2.03
C LEU A 676 6.38 -2.18 3.26
N PHE A 677 5.74 -3.20 3.83
CA PHE A 677 6.25 -4.00 4.96
C PHE A 677 6.75 -5.40 4.56
N LEU A 678 7.99 -5.45 4.06
CA LEU A 678 8.68 -6.65 3.58
C LEU A 678 8.76 -7.82 4.59
N HIS A 679 8.73 -7.56 5.90
CA HIS A 679 8.72 -8.62 6.94
C HIS A 679 7.57 -9.63 6.76
N THR A 680 6.44 -9.18 6.21
CA THR A 680 5.29 -10.08 5.96
C THR A 680 5.54 -11.08 4.82
N LEU A 681 6.55 -10.84 3.97
CA LEU A 681 7.08 -11.85 3.03
C LEU A 681 7.98 -12.85 3.74
N CYS A 682 8.87 -12.41 4.64
CA CYS A 682 9.69 -13.30 5.46
C CYS A 682 8.82 -14.24 6.31
N ASP A 683 7.81 -13.70 7.00
CA ASP A 683 6.81 -14.48 7.74
C ASP A 683 6.11 -15.51 6.86
N TYR A 684 5.75 -15.15 5.63
CA TYR A 684 5.13 -16.06 4.66
C TYR A 684 6.07 -17.18 4.20
N ILE A 685 7.34 -16.86 3.86
CA ILE A 685 8.32 -17.86 3.42
C ILE A 685 8.63 -18.83 4.57
N TYR A 686 8.63 -18.36 5.82
CA TYR A 686 8.75 -19.21 7.01
C TYR A 686 7.48 -20.04 7.27
N GLU A 687 6.27 -19.48 7.09
CA GLU A 687 5.00 -20.23 7.12
C GLU A 687 4.97 -21.35 6.07
N LEU A 688 5.52 -21.09 4.89
CA LEU A 688 5.62 -22.05 3.79
C LEU A 688 6.62 -23.17 4.10
N ALA A 689 7.84 -22.85 4.56
CA ALA A 689 8.87 -23.84 4.89
C ALA A 689 8.47 -24.74 6.08
N THR A 690 7.84 -24.16 7.11
CA THR A 690 7.30 -24.94 8.25
C THR A 690 6.11 -25.80 7.83
N THR A 691 5.21 -25.28 7.00
CA THR A 691 4.09 -26.06 6.43
C THR A 691 4.57 -27.18 5.50
N PHE A 692 5.63 -26.96 4.72
CA PHE A 692 6.27 -28.00 3.94
C PHE A 692 6.86 -29.10 4.83
N THR A 693 7.49 -28.74 5.95
CA THR A 693 8.04 -29.70 6.92
C THR A 693 6.94 -30.58 7.54
N GLU A 694 5.85 -29.96 8.04
CA GLU A 694 4.66 -30.70 8.53
C GLU A 694 4.10 -31.67 7.48
N PHE A 695 4.15 -31.28 6.21
CA PHE A 695 3.67 -32.07 5.09
C PHE A 695 4.62 -33.24 4.78
N TYR A 696 5.91 -32.99 4.60
CA TYR A 696 6.91 -34.00 4.26
C TYR A 696 7.00 -35.11 5.34
N ASP A 697 6.92 -34.73 6.61
CA ASP A 697 6.98 -35.69 7.73
C ASP A 697 5.66 -36.48 7.89
N SER A 698 4.56 -36.06 7.24
CA SER A 698 3.25 -36.75 7.24
C SER A 698 2.93 -37.51 5.94
N CYS A 699 3.55 -37.14 4.82
CA CYS A 699 3.18 -37.58 3.47
C CYS A 699 4.43 -38.04 2.71
N TYR A 700 4.58 -39.36 2.55
CA TYR A 700 5.74 -39.94 1.86
C TYR A 700 5.82 -39.51 0.39
N CYS A 701 6.82 -38.68 0.08
CA CYS A 701 7.14 -38.26 -1.29
C CYS A 701 7.74 -39.41 -2.11
N VAL A 702 8.60 -40.20 -1.46
CA VAL A 702 9.31 -41.36 -2.03
C VAL A 702 9.17 -42.52 -1.06
N GLU A 703 8.39 -43.53 -1.44
CA GLU A 703 8.27 -44.78 -0.69
C GLU A 703 9.45 -45.68 -1.07
N LYS A 704 10.25 -46.13 -0.09
CA LYS A 704 11.38 -47.05 -0.29
C LYS A 704 11.14 -48.36 0.45
N ASP A 705 11.55 -49.46 -0.17
CA ASP A 705 11.54 -50.77 0.48
C ASP A 705 12.51 -50.78 1.69
N ARG A 706 12.04 -51.36 2.80
CA ARG A 706 12.71 -51.28 4.10
C ARG A 706 13.91 -52.22 4.23
N GLN A 707 14.04 -53.21 3.34
CA GLN A 707 15.15 -54.19 3.37
C GLN A 707 16.20 -53.91 2.29
N THR A 708 15.78 -53.49 1.10
CA THR A 708 16.65 -53.28 -0.08
C THR A 708 16.93 -51.82 -0.40
N GLY A 709 16.21 -50.87 0.22
CA GLY A 709 16.36 -49.43 -0.02
C GLY A 709 15.89 -48.94 -1.40
N LYS A 710 15.39 -49.84 -2.26
CA LYS A 710 14.88 -49.53 -3.60
C LYS A 710 13.62 -48.66 -3.51
N VAL A 711 13.48 -47.70 -4.42
CA VAL A 711 12.25 -46.91 -4.54
C VAL A 711 11.12 -47.81 -5.04
N LEU A 712 10.06 -47.94 -4.25
CA LEU A 712 8.85 -48.67 -4.61
C LEU A 712 7.87 -47.77 -5.38
N LYS A 713 7.80 -46.49 -5.00
CA LYS A 713 6.85 -45.52 -5.55
C LYS A 713 7.32 -44.09 -5.29
N VAL A 714 7.12 -43.21 -6.26
CA VAL A 714 7.26 -41.75 -6.07
C VAL A 714 5.90 -41.11 -6.27
N ASN A 715 5.48 -40.29 -5.31
CA ASN A 715 4.26 -39.50 -5.45
C ASN A 715 4.59 -38.21 -6.21
N MET A 716 4.56 -38.29 -7.55
CA MET A 716 4.94 -37.18 -8.43
C MET A 716 4.13 -35.90 -8.14
N GLY A 717 2.80 -36.02 -7.96
CA GLY A 717 1.91 -34.91 -7.60
C GLY A 717 2.35 -34.15 -6.35
N VAL A 718 2.94 -34.87 -5.39
CA VAL A 718 3.53 -34.35 -4.15
C VAL A 718 4.92 -33.75 -4.37
N CYS A 719 5.77 -34.41 -5.16
CA CYS A 719 7.10 -33.92 -5.54
C CYS A 719 7.07 -32.63 -6.40
N TYR A 720 5.90 -32.21 -6.90
CA TYR A 720 5.76 -30.95 -7.63
C TYR A 720 5.69 -29.70 -6.77
N CYS A 721 5.17 -29.79 -5.54
CA CYS A 721 5.10 -28.67 -4.57
C CYS A 721 6.48 -28.25 -4.00
N VAL A 722 7.56 -28.61 -4.70
CA VAL A 722 8.95 -28.67 -4.23
C VAL A 722 9.90 -27.90 -5.18
N LYS A 723 9.45 -27.49 -6.38
CA LYS A 723 10.36 -26.91 -7.40
C LYS A 723 10.63 -25.40 -7.24
N GLN A 724 9.70 -24.64 -6.66
CA GLN A 724 9.69 -23.17 -6.64
C GLN A 724 9.72 -22.65 -5.20
#